data_AF-A0A9P6W501-F1
#
_entry.id   AF-A0A9P6W501-F1
#
_cell.length_a   1.000
_cell.length_b   1.000
_cell.length_c   1.000
_cell.angle_alpha   90.00
_cell.angle_beta   90.00
_cell.angle_gamma   90.00
#
_symmetry.space_group_name_H-M   'P 1'
#
loop_
_entity.id
_entity.type
_entity.pdbx_description
1 polymer ?
#
loop_
_entity_poly.entity_id
_entity_poly.type
_entity_poly.pdbx_seq_one_letter_code
_entity_poly.pdbx_strand_id
1 'polypeptide(L)'
;MLRYTTTRITRGLLRKNTNRLIKNYGAPSIAIGTLKSIQSARFISNEPTKTFTKLSNTSDEQRNQIFNYTWGSWLKNDKLEKEKRTTKFSIEGLNKVINNLYLQSKENSKVDAESLKSIRSNKDSTISLPNNINIKNLDVLNANEKQVQIKTISSFHEGKHHRIYKVDTNLPEKSLVLRIPYNIDPSKTISNRIKSEVATMDYVFTKLGIKTPNVYMYSTDSFNPVGAPFILEEYIDGELLMRQWDPLCEDEADNRPPEKLKKVINIVADFHGKLNTVQFNTVGSIYFKEDVDAKILNNKATEIIDDKWVIGPVMERSFWRKKNGIKGEVDTYLGPWKGKGGSVSKIIENLGSVEHENAKGRASLIEAGSSSEVDKKDIVNEQVSTFDRLTKIAPYLFNLTPENNDNVPNLEDLLKPSLYDPDLDPMNIIVSKKDGTPYLLDFEGSVVKPFILQSSPRFVEYDGPKIYNIKEEIPDFDKLSENEKVQCQFIYKRTRNQYLWENALNERHPNLIVSMAPPMKLLRSPYAAANERKTDEDYLLIDENLLQLRQIWDELFKNKLVSEEKFPLEYTEEEIKKHADDLARLQEKLVTTPFAATQGWIPQDMFDNLIKSGLLIKGENGDFSFKPVPESAEAENDDSKKEDK
;
A
#
# COMPACT_ATOMS: atom_id res chain seq x y z
N MET A 1 5.54 23.98 22.64
CA MET A 1 6.09 23.50 23.93
C MET A 1 6.40 22.01 23.92
N LEU A 2 5.51 21.10 23.45
CA LEU A 2 5.86 19.66 23.32
C LEU A 2 7.11 19.38 22.45
N ARG A 3 7.34 20.06 21.33
CA ARG A 3 8.59 19.91 20.54
C ARG A 3 9.88 20.38 21.26
N TYR A 4 9.80 21.10 22.38
CA TYR A 4 11.00 21.57 23.11
C TYR A 4 11.23 20.79 24.41
N THR A 5 10.15 20.46 25.14
CA THR A 5 10.21 19.67 26.38
C THR A 5 10.34 18.16 26.10
N THR A 6 9.62 17.64 25.10
CA THR A 6 9.72 16.23 24.68
C THR A 6 11.07 15.95 24.02
N THR A 7 11.58 16.86 23.18
CA THR A 7 12.88 16.72 22.50
C THR A 7 14.07 16.66 23.46
N ARG A 8 14.01 17.25 24.65
CA ARG A 8 15.10 17.16 25.65
C ARG A 8 15.07 15.83 26.42
N ILE A 9 13.88 15.30 26.71
CA ILE A 9 13.69 14.05 27.44
C ILE A 9 13.86 12.84 26.51
N THR A 10 13.32 12.88 25.28
CA THR A 10 13.53 11.85 24.27
C THR A 10 14.95 11.86 23.71
N ARG A 11 15.63 13.00 23.53
CA ARG A 11 17.07 13.00 23.16
C ARG A 11 17.95 12.42 24.27
N GLY A 12 17.59 12.57 25.55
CA GLY A 12 18.34 12.00 26.68
C GLY A 12 18.16 10.49 26.83
N LEU A 13 16.92 10.00 26.68
CA LEU A 13 16.60 8.56 26.68
C LEU A 13 17.07 7.85 25.41
N LEU A 14 16.88 8.46 24.22
CA LEU A 14 17.41 7.93 22.97
C LEU A 14 18.94 7.92 22.97
N ARG A 15 19.66 8.91 23.53
CA ARG A 15 21.14 8.85 23.64
C ARG A 15 21.65 7.72 24.54
N LYS A 16 20.98 7.49 25.69
CA LYS A 16 21.36 6.41 26.61
C LYS A 16 21.02 5.03 26.04
N ASN A 17 19.93 4.92 25.28
CA ASN A 17 19.55 3.69 24.60
C ASN A 17 20.30 3.49 23.27
N THR A 18 20.68 4.53 22.52
CA THR A 18 21.50 4.38 21.30
C THR A 18 22.90 3.89 21.63
N ASN A 19 23.53 4.32 22.74
CA ASN A 19 24.83 3.76 23.13
C ASN A 19 24.75 2.30 23.62
N ARG A 20 23.55 1.84 24.04
CA ARG A 20 23.30 0.44 24.43
C ARG A 20 22.84 -0.41 23.23
N LEU A 21 22.10 0.19 22.30
CA LEU A 21 21.70 -0.38 21.01
C LEU A 21 22.92 -0.51 20.08
N ILE A 22 23.80 0.49 19.98
CA ILE A 22 25.05 0.41 19.20
C ILE A 22 26.01 -0.65 19.78
N LYS A 23 25.95 -0.93 21.10
CA LYS A 23 26.75 -2.00 21.73
C LYS A 23 26.14 -3.40 21.62
N ASN A 24 24.82 -3.53 21.52
CA ASN A 24 24.12 -4.83 21.41
C ASN A 24 23.69 -5.18 19.97
N TYR A 25 23.64 -4.19 19.07
CA TYR A 25 23.36 -4.32 17.63
C TYR A 25 24.63 -4.05 16.82
N GLY A 26 25.76 -4.62 17.25
CA GLY A 26 26.90 -4.85 16.38
C GLY A 26 26.51 -5.88 15.31
N ALA A 27 25.64 -5.48 14.38
CA ALA A 27 25.40 -6.23 13.17
C ALA A 27 26.75 -6.27 12.42
N PRO A 28 27.26 -7.45 12.06
CA PRO A 28 28.48 -7.54 11.29
C PRO A 28 28.31 -6.78 9.98
N SER A 29 29.33 -5.98 9.68
CA SER A 29 29.58 -5.31 8.42
C SER A 29 29.14 -6.15 7.22
N ILE A 30 28.16 -5.67 6.46
CA ILE A 30 28.01 -6.11 5.07
C ILE A 30 28.50 -4.97 4.19
N ALA A 31 29.43 -5.32 3.32
CA ALA A 31 29.75 -4.57 2.12
C ALA A 31 28.47 -4.36 1.30
N ILE A 32 27.76 -3.25 1.56
CA ILE A 32 26.81 -2.64 0.61
C ILE A 32 27.66 -1.90 -0.45
N GLY A 33 28.66 -2.59 -0.97
CA GLY A 33 29.71 -2.08 -1.83
C GLY A 33 29.74 -2.88 -3.11
N THR A 34 28.59 -3.09 -3.76
CA THR A 34 28.53 -3.54 -5.18
C THR A 34 27.14 -3.53 -5.81
N LEU A 35 26.06 -3.16 -5.13
CA LEU A 35 24.85 -2.70 -5.83
C LEU A 35 24.96 -1.20 -6.03
N LYS A 36 25.85 -0.78 -6.94
CA LYS A 36 25.66 0.47 -7.68
C LYS A 36 24.18 0.50 -8.04
N SER A 37 23.51 1.62 -7.81
CA SER A 37 22.15 1.86 -8.29
C SER A 37 22.11 1.49 -9.76
N ILE A 38 21.67 0.27 -10.07
CA ILE A 38 21.25 -0.07 -11.41
C ILE A 38 19.92 0.66 -11.50
N GLN A 39 19.99 1.93 -11.90
CA GLN A 39 18.88 2.56 -12.60
C GLN A 39 18.73 1.75 -13.89
N SER A 40 18.12 0.56 -13.80
CA SER A 40 17.61 -0.09 -14.99
C SER A 40 16.41 0.74 -15.39
N ALA A 41 16.64 1.71 -16.29
CA ALA A 41 15.58 2.09 -17.19
C ALA A 41 15.10 0.78 -17.81
N ARG A 42 13.83 0.43 -17.61
CA ARG A 42 13.23 -0.70 -18.31
C ARG A 42 13.43 -0.46 -19.80
N PHE A 43 14.34 -1.20 -20.41
CA PHE A 43 14.44 -1.27 -21.86
C PHE A 43 13.31 -2.17 -22.35
N ILE A 44 12.10 -1.61 -22.36
CA ILE A 44 11.03 -2.15 -23.20
C ILE A 44 11.50 -1.90 -24.63
N SER A 45 11.60 -2.96 -25.44
CA SER A 45 11.89 -2.83 -26.87
C SER A 45 11.07 -1.70 -27.48
N ASN A 46 11.70 -0.80 -28.25
CA ASN A 46 10.99 0.25 -28.98
C ASN A 46 10.06 -0.34 -30.06
N GLU A 47 10.21 -1.62 -30.39
CA GLU A 47 9.33 -2.37 -31.28
C GLU A 47 8.58 -3.44 -30.48
N PRO A 48 7.31 -3.22 -30.09
CA PRO A 48 6.51 -4.23 -29.43
C PRO A 48 6.15 -5.35 -30.42
N THR A 49 6.21 -6.60 -29.96
CA THR A 49 5.73 -7.74 -30.74
C THR A 49 4.24 -7.55 -31.05
N LYS A 50 3.90 -7.44 -32.34
CA LYS A 50 2.52 -7.27 -32.79
C LYS A 50 1.94 -8.61 -33.22
N THR A 51 0.80 -8.96 -32.65
CA THR A 51 0.02 -10.12 -33.06
C THR A 51 -1.31 -9.65 -33.64
N PHE A 52 -1.64 -10.10 -34.85
CA PHE A 52 -2.91 -9.79 -35.48
C PHE A 52 -3.87 -10.97 -35.33
N THR A 53 -5.06 -10.72 -34.79
CA THR A 53 -6.08 -11.74 -34.59
C THR A 53 -7.46 -11.22 -34.99
N LYS A 54 -8.36 -12.13 -35.38
CA LYS A 54 -9.78 -11.77 -35.59
C LYS A 54 -10.48 -11.77 -34.23
N LEU A 55 -11.26 -10.74 -33.93
CA LEU A 55 -11.98 -10.60 -32.65
C LEU A 55 -12.80 -11.86 -32.29
N SER A 56 -13.44 -12.47 -33.29
CA SER A 56 -14.26 -13.68 -33.14
C SER A 56 -13.48 -14.99 -33.01
N ASN A 57 -12.17 -15.01 -33.32
CA ASN A 57 -11.38 -16.24 -33.26
C ASN A 57 -10.90 -16.48 -31.82
N THR A 58 -11.73 -17.15 -31.02
CA THR A 58 -11.42 -17.36 -29.60
C THR A 58 -10.33 -18.39 -29.32
N SER A 59 -10.02 -19.22 -30.32
CA SER A 59 -9.04 -20.31 -30.27
C SER A 59 -7.64 -19.93 -30.76
N ASP A 60 -7.42 -18.69 -31.19
CA ASP A 60 -6.09 -18.23 -31.62
C ASP A 60 -5.13 -18.16 -30.42
N GLU A 61 -4.18 -19.10 -30.36
CA GLU A 61 -3.20 -19.16 -29.27
C GLU A 61 -2.25 -17.97 -29.24
N GLN A 62 -2.00 -17.32 -30.38
CA GLN A 62 -1.09 -16.18 -30.44
C GLN A 62 -1.62 -14.99 -29.64
N ARG A 63 -2.94 -14.90 -29.47
CA ARG A 63 -3.58 -13.85 -28.66
C ARG A 63 -3.45 -14.09 -27.15
N ASN A 64 -3.07 -15.30 -26.70
CA ASN A 64 -3.03 -15.60 -25.27
C ASN A 64 -1.90 -14.89 -24.53
N GLN A 65 -0.84 -14.48 -25.25
CA GLN A 65 0.32 -13.82 -24.65
C GLN A 65 -0.05 -12.54 -23.89
N ILE A 66 -1.04 -11.79 -24.39
CA ILE A 66 -1.47 -10.54 -23.73
C ILE A 66 -2.15 -10.78 -22.39
N PHE A 67 -2.57 -12.01 -22.07
CA PHE A 67 -3.24 -12.35 -20.81
C PHE A 67 -2.29 -12.89 -19.75
N ASN A 68 -1.07 -13.30 -20.13
CA ASN A 68 -0.07 -13.88 -19.22
C ASN A 68 0.69 -12.81 -18.44
N TYR A 69 0.92 -13.01 -17.14
CA TYR A 69 1.69 -12.08 -16.30
C TYR A 69 3.15 -11.96 -16.79
N THR A 70 3.68 -10.73 -16.88
CA THR A 70 5.02 -10.47 -17.42
C THR A 70 5.91 -9.59 -16.54
N TRP A 71 5.38 -8.99 -15.47
CA TRP A 71 6.08 -7.94 -14.74
C TRP A 71 7.25 -8.42 -13.87
N GLY A 72 7.26 -9.69 -13.50
CA GLY A 72 8.29 -10.27 -12.65
C GLY A 72 8.19 -11.77 -12.50
N SER A 73 9.11 -12.30 -11.71
CA SER A 73 9.21 -13.74 -11.43
C SER A 73 9.43 -13.97 -9.94
N TRP A 74 8.99 -15.13 -9.45
CA TRP A 74 9.21 -15.56 -8.07
C TRP A 74 10.35 -16.56 -7.98
N LEU A 75 11.15 -16.46 -6.93
CA LEU A 75 12.17 -17.47 -6.62
C LEU A 75 11.57 -18.86 -6.36
N LYS A 76 10.34 -18.92 -5.82
CA LYS A 76 9.63 -20.17 -5.55
C LYS A 76 8.26 -20.18 -6.22
N ASN A 77 7.86 -21.32 -6.76
CA ASN A 77 6.53 -21.51 -7.37
C ASN A 77 6.19 -20.51 -8.50
N ASP A 78 7.19 -20.04 -9.26
CA ASP A 78 7.02 -18.99 -10.29
C ASP A 78 5.87 -19.26 -11.25
N LYS A 79 5.79 -20.49 -11.78
CA LYS A 79 4.75 -20.91 -12.71
C LYS A 79 3.35 -20.75 -12.11
N LEU A 80 3.15 -21.23 -10.88
CA LEU A 80 1.86 -21.15 -10.18
C LEU A 80 1.48 -19.69 -9.88
N GLU A 81 2.43 -18.86 -9.45
CA GLU A 81 2.16 -17.45 -9.15
C GLU A 81 1.83 -16.64 -10.40
N LYS A 82 2.43 -16.97 -11.56
CA LYS A 82 2.09 -16.40 -12.86
C LYS A 82 0.72 -16.88 -13.36
N GLU A 83 0.42 -18.17 -13.23
CA GLU A 83 -0.88 -18.73 -13.65
C GLU A 83 -2.05 -18.09 -12.89
N LYS A 84 -1.90 -17.87 -11.57
CA LYS A 84 -2.90 -17.15 -10.75
C LYS A 84 -3.12 -15.70 -11.18
N ARG A 85 -2.16 -15.09 -11.88
CA ARG A 85 -2.19 -13.69 -12.37
C ARG A 85 -2.50 -13.59 -13.86
N THR A 86 -2.89 -14.69 -14.50
CA THR A 86 -3.41 -14.64 -15.86
C THR A 86 -4.80 -14.02 -15.87
N THR A 87 -5.00 -12.96 -16.67
CA THR A 87 -6.27 -12.24 -16.77
C THR A 87 -6.91 -12.49 -18.12
N LYS A 88 -7.41 -13.72 -18.36
CA LYS A 88 -8.08 -14.04 -19.63
C LYS A 88 -9.47 -13.41 -19.67
N PHE A 89 -9.79 -12.71 -20.75
CA PHE A 89 -11.10 -12.08 -20.96
C PHE A 89 -11.55 -12.14 -22.42
N SER A 90 -12.83 -11.83 -22.66
CA SER A 90 -13.44 -11.78 -23.98
C SER A 90 -13.19 -10.42 -24.66
N ILE A 91 -12.32 -10.40 -25.68
CA ILE A 91 -12.06 -9.20 -26.48
C ILE A 91 -13.33 -8.78 -27.26
N GLU A 92 -14.10 -9.73 -27.79
CA GLU A 92 -15.39 -9.46 -28.43
C GLU A 92 -16.39 -8.88 -27.44
N GLY A 93 -16.42 -9.42 -26.22
CA GLY A 93 -17.23 -8.91 -25.11
C GLY A 93 -16.87 -7.49 -24.73
N LEU A 94 -15.58 -7.19 -24.62
CA LEU A 94 -15.09 -5.84 -24.41
C LEU A 94 -15.52 -4.89 -25.54
N ASN A 95 -15.42 -5.32 -26.80
CA ASN A 95 -15.89 -4.52 -27.93
C ASN A 95 -17.38 -4.20 -27.83
N LYS A 96 -18.20 -5.17 -27.40
CA LYS A 96 -19.64 -4.97 -27.15
C LYS A 96 -19.88 -3.95 -26.04
N VAL A 97 -19.14 -4.05 -24.92
CA VAL A 97 -19.23 -3.11 -23.80
C VAL A 97 -18.87 -1.69 -24.24
N ILE A 98 -17.78 -1.51 -24.99
CA ILE A 98 -17.37 -0.18 -25.50
C ILE A 98 -18.39 0.38 -26.50
N ASN A 99 -18.96 -0.45 -27.35
CA ASN A 99 -20.02 0.00 -28.25
C ASN A 99 -21.29 0.41 -27.49
N ASN A 100 -21.69 -0.34 -26.46
CA ASN A 100 -22.81 0.01 -25.58
C ASN A 100 -22.55 1.34 -24.85
N LEU A 101 -21.34 1.54 -24.35
CA LEU A 101 -20.88 2.80 -23.75
C LEU A 101 -21.07 3.98 -24.72
N TYR A 102 -20.69 3.83 -25.99
CA TYR A 102 -20.87 4.86 -27.00
C TYR A 102 -22.35 5.14 -27.32
N LEU A 103 -23.19 4.10 -27.41
CA LEU A 103 -24.64 4.28 -27.59
C LEU A 103 -25.27 5.04 -26.40
N GLN A 104 -24.89 4.66 -25.18
CA GLN A 104 -25.32 5.35 -23.96
C GLN A 104 -24.89 6.82 -23.95
N SER A 105 -23.72 7.17 -24.47
CA SER A 105 -23.27 8.57 -24.55
C SER A 105 -24.19 9.44 -25.42
N LYS A 106 -24.80 8.86 -26.47
CA LYS A 106 -25.79 9.54 -27.31
C LYS A 106 -27.12 9.69 -26.60
N GLU A 107 -27.53 8.70 -25.81
CA GLU A 107 -28.73 8.78 -24.98
C GLU A 107 -28.59 9.86 -23.90
N ASN A 108 -27.49 9.84 -23.15
CA ASN A 108 -27.23 10.79 -22.06
C ASN A 108 -27.21 12.25 -22.55
N SER A 109 -26.82 12.50 -23.80
CA SER A 109 -26.83 13.86 -24.38
C SER A 109 -28.23 14.49 -24.47
N LYS A 110 -29.29 13.70 -24.30
CA LYS A 110 -30.69 14.12 -24.37
C LYS A 110 -31.39 14.18 -23.00
N VAL A 111 -30.67 13.83 -21.93
CA VAL A 111 -31.19 13.72 -20.57
C VAL A 111 -30.65 14.89 -19.74
N ASP A 112 -31.41 15.34 -18.74
CA ASP A 112 -30.96 16.36 -17.81
C ASP A 112 -29.79 15.86 -16.93
N ALA A 113 -28.95 16.79 -16.48
CA ALA A 113 -27.74 16.44 -15.72
C ALA A 113 -28.05 15.85 -14.32
N GLU A 114 -29.21 16.14 -13.74
CA GLU A 114 -29.59 15.63 -12.42
C GLU A 114 -29.84 14.11 -12.47
N SER A 115 -30.55 13.66 -13.51
CA SER A 115 -30.82 12.25 -13.79
C SER A 115 -29.56 11.41 -14.10
N LEU A 116 -28.41 12.04 -14.34
CA LEU A 116 -27.14 11.37 -14.65
C LEU A 116 -26.20 11.23 -13.44
N LYS A 117 -26.59 11.72 -12.26
CA LYS A 117 -25.73 11.70 -11.07
C LYS A 117 -25.53 10.31 -10.48
N SER A 118 -26.58 9.48 -10.47
CA SER A 118 -26.51 8.11 -9.92
C SER A 118 -25.89 7.13 -10.91
N ILE A 119 -25.30 6.06 -10.37
CA ILE A 119 -24.86 4.93 -11.19
C ILE A 119 -26.05 4.21 -11.82
N ARG A 120 -25.84 3.59 -12.99
CA ARG A 120 -26.87 2.85 -13.71
C ARG A 120 -26.42 1.41 -13.98
N SER A 121 -27.13 0.47 -13.36
CA SER A 121 -27.00 -0.97 -13.63
C SER A 121 -27.65 -1.32 -14.97
N ASN A 122 -26.89 -2.02 -15.82
CA ASN A 122 -27.32 -2.47 -17.13
C ASN A 122 -27.77 -3.94 -17.10
N LYS A 123 -28.47 -4.38 -18.15
CA LYS A 123 -28.99 -5.76 -18.26
C LYS A 123 -27.90 -6.82 -18.38
N ASP A 124 -26.67 -6.44 -18.68
CA ASP A 124 -25.52 -7.32 -18.90
C ASP A 124 -24.53 -7.33 -17.72
N SER A 125 -25.02 -7.01 -16.51
CA SER A 125 -24.23 -6.98 -15.26
C SER A 125 -23.09 -5.96 -15.25
N THR A 126 -23.10 -5.01 -16.19
CA THR A 126 -22.24 -3.83 -16.15
C THR A 126 -22.93 -2.69 -15.40
N ILE A 127 -22.14 -1.84 -14.75
CA ILE A 127 -22.61 -0.65 -14.06
C ILE A 127 -21.90 0.55 -14.69
N SER A 128 -22.69 1.53 -15.11
CA SER A 128 -22.22 2.74 -15.79
C SER A 128 -22.26 3.95 -14.87
N LEU A 129 -21.36 4.91 -15.08
CA LEU A 129 -21.35 6.23 -14.44
C LEU A 129 -21.82 7.27 -15.47
N PRO A 130 -23.13 7.55 -15.60
CA PRO A 130 -23.67 8.32 -16.72
C PRO A 130 -23.13 9.75 -16.78
N ASN A 131 -22.81 10.37 -15.63
CA ASN A 131 -22.16 11.66 -15.52
C ASN A 131 -20.82 11.75 -16.28
N ASN A 132 -20.09 10.64 -16.39
CA ASN A 132 -18.81 10.56 -17.08
C ASN A 132 -18.97 10.16 -18.56
N ILE A 133 -20.11 9.58 -18.93
CA ILE A 133 -20.40 9.08 -20.28
C ILE A 133 -21.09 10.18 -21.09
N ASN A 134 -20.30 11.01 -21.76
CA ASN A 134 -20.80 11.99 -22.72
C ASN A 134 -19.97 11.98 -24.00
N ILE A 135 -20.55 12.46 -25.10
CA ILE A 135 -19.91 12.41 -26.41
C ILE A 135 -18.66 13.29 -26.50
N LYS A 136 -18.55 14.35 -25.68
CA LYS A 136 -17.34 15.20 -25.60
C LYS A 136 -16.17 14.42 -24.99
N ASN A 137 -16.45 13.47 -24.10
CA ASN A 137 -15.45 12.64 -23.43
C ASN A 137 -15.00 11.45 -24.29
N LEU A 138 -15.88 10.93 -25.16
CA LEU A 138 -15.64 9.71 -25.96
C LEU A 138 -15.33 9.96 -27.44
N ASP A 139 -15.53 11.18 -27.96
CA ASP A 139 -15.40 11.53 -29.38
C ASP A 139 -16.54 10.94 -30.27
N VAL A 140 -16.52 11.24 -31.57
CA VAL A 140 -17.55 10.85 -32.55
C VAL A 140 -16.94 9.93 -33.61
N LEU A 141 -17.69 8.89 -33.99
CA LEU A 141 -17.33 8.02 -35.11
C LEU A 141 -17.24 8.81 -36.43
N ASN A 142 -16.33 8.38 -37.31
CA ASN A 142 -16.28 8.90 -38.67
C ASN A 142 -17.58 8.58 -39.41
N ALA A 143 -17.96 9.41 -40.39
CA ALA A 143 -19.26 9.33 -41.08
C ALA A 143 -19.59 7.94 -41.68
N ASN A 144 -18.58 7.13 -42.01
CA ASN A 144 -18.73 5.82 -42.62
C ASN A 144 -18.79 4.67 -41.59
N GLU A 145 -18.61 4.95 -40.30
CA GLU A 145 -18.52 3.96 -39.24
C GLU A 145 -19.81 3.87 -38.45
N LYS A 146 -20.38 2.66 -38.36
CA LYS A 146 -21.68 2.42 -37.71
C LYS A 146 -21.59 2.04 -36.24
N GLN A 147 -20.44 1.53 -35.81
CA GLN A 147 -20.20 1.01 -34.47
C GLN A 147 -18.76 1.24 -34.04
N VAL A 148 -18.53 1.29 -32.73
CA VAL A 148 -17.18 1.37 -32.18
C VAL A 148 -16.51 0.00 -32.32
N GLN A 149 -15.26 0.03 -32.78
CA GLN A 149 -14.43 -1.15 -32.97
C GLN A 149 -13.07 -0.95 -32.34
N ILE A 150 -12.67 -1.91 -31.52
CA ILE A 150 -11.30 -2.01 -31.00
C ILE A 150 -10.35 -2.21 -32.18
N LYS A 151 -9.31 -1.38 -32.24
CA LYS A 151 -8.22 -1.48 -33.22
C LYS A 151 -6.98 -2.12 -32.61
N THR A 152 -6.62 -1.71 -31.40
CA THR A 152 -5.46 -2.23 -30.69
C THR A 152 -5.75 -2.37 -29.20
N ILE A 153 -5.20 -3.44 -28.62
CA ILE A 153 -5.12 -3.63 -27.17
C ILE A 153 -3.64 -3.85 -26.87
N SER A 154 -3.13 -3.14 -25.87
CA SER A 154 -1.78 -3.34 -25.38
C SER A 154 -1.80 -3.53 -23.86
N SER A 155 -1.03 -4.50 -23.38
CA SER A 155 -0.73 -4.62 -21.94
C SER A 155 0.13 -3.41 -21.58
N PHE A 156 -0.48 -2.42 -20.94
CA PHE A 156 0.12 -1.11 -20.72
C PHE A 156 0.88 -1.05 -19.39
N HIS A 157 0.33 -1.68 -18.35
CA HIS A 157 0.93 -1.74 -17.02
C HIS A 157 0.44 -2.98 -16.26
N GLU A 158 1.23 -3.49 -15.31
CA GLU A 158 0.84 -4.54 -14.38
C GLU A 158 1.15 -4.06 -12.96
N GLY A 159 0.12 -3.84 -12.17
CA GLY A 159 0.23 -3.52 -10.75
C GLY A 159 0.32 -4.78 -9.89
N LYS A 160 0.21 -4.61 -8.58
CA LYS A 160 0.17 -5.73 -7.62
C LYS A 160 -1.14 -6.52 -7.68
N HIS A 161 -2.24 -5.83 -7.93
CA HIS A 161 -3.60 -6.39 -7.87
C HIS A 161 -4.33 -6.35 -9.21
N HIS A 162 -3.86 -5.55 -10.17
CA HIS A 162 -4.52 -5.36 -11.46
C HIS A 162 -3.55 -5.51 -12.62
N ARG A 163 -4.08 -5.97 -13.74
CA ARG A 163 -3.50 -5.75 -15.05
C ARG A 163 -4.24 -4.62 -15.76
N ILE A 164 -3.48 -3.74 -16.41
CA ILE A 164 -3.97 -2.53 -17.03
C ILE A 164 -3.69 -2.60 -18.54
N TYR A 165 -4.75 -2.52 -19.32
CA TYR A 165 -4.70 -2.52 -20.77
C TYR A 165 -5.06 -1.15 -21.32
N LYS A 166 -4.28 -0.67 -22.29
CA LYS A 166 -4.69 0.45 -23.13
C LYS A 166 -5.45 -0.09 -24.32
N VAL A 167 -6.63 0.47 -24.58
CA VAL A 167 -7.54 0.07 -25.65
C VAL A 167 -7.72 1.26 -26.58
N ASP A 168 -7.29 1.12 -27.83
CA ASP A 168 -7.56 2.10 -28.88
C ASP A 168 -8.68 1.60 -29.77
N THR A 169 -9.55 2.51 -30.17
CA THR A 169 -10.72 2.22 -30.99
C THR A 169 -10.65 3.00 -32.31
N ASN A 170 -11.69 2.91 -33.13
CA ASN A 170 -11.88 3.81 -34.26
C ASN A 170 -12.41 5.22 -33.87
N LEU A 171 -12.52 5.51 -32.57
CA LEU A 171 -12.76 6.87 -32.10
C LEU A 171 -11.44 7.67 -32.23
N PRO A 172 -11.42 8.80 -32.98
CA PRO A 172 -10.19 9.45 -33.43
C PRO A 172 -9.19 9.86 -32.34
N GLU A 173 -9.66 10.45 -31.23
CA GLU A 173 -8.76 11.07 -30.24
C GLU A 173 -8.77 10.42 -28.84
N LYS A 174 -9.50 9.31 -28.65
CA LYS A 174 -9.75 8.77 -27.31
C LYS A 174 -9.38 7.30 -27.18
N SER A 175 -8.28 7.06 -26.47
CA SER A 175 -7.93 5.75 -25.90
C SER A 175 -8.67 5.54 -24.57
N LEU A 176 -8.91 4.28 -24.24
CA LEU A 176 -9.49 3.85 -22.97
C LEU A 176 -8.48 3.01 -22.18
N VAL A 177 -8.70 2.93 -20.88
CA VAL A 177 -7.98 2.02 -19.98
C VAL A 177 -8.95 0.98 -19.48
N LEU A 178 -8.57 -0.30 -19.60
CA LEU A 178 -9.26 -1.43 -19.00
C LEU A 178 -8.38 -2.00 -17.88
N ARG A 179 -8.87 -1.91 -16.64
CA ARG A 179 -8.25 -2.51 -15.46
C ARG A 179 -8.98 -3.81 -15.13
N ILE A 180 -8.24 -4.91 -15.06
CA ILE A 180 -8.76 -6.23 -14.67
C ILE A 180 -8.02 -6.69 -13.42
N PRO A 181 -8.70 -6.97 -12.30
CA PRO A 181 -8.05 -7.49 -11.11
C PRO A 181 -7.54 -8.92 -11.35
N TYR A 182 -6.43 -9.27 -10.72
CA TYR A 182 -5.99 -10.66 -10.66
C TYR A 182 -6.97 -11.48 -9.80
N ASN A 183 -7.20 -12.72 -10.21
CA ASN A 183 -8.06 -13.66 -9.49
C ASN A 183 -7.30 -14.33 -8.33
N ILE A 184 -6.73 -13.52 -7.44
CA ILE A 184 -5.90 -13.97 -6.29
C ILE A 184 -6.58 -13.75 -4.94
N ASP A 185 -7.69 -13.01 -4.92
CA ASP A 185 -8.51 -12.75 -3.75
C ASP A 185 -9.91 -13.37 -3.95
N PRO A 186 -10.65 -13.68 -2.87
CA PRO A 186 -12.04 -14.14 -2.99
C PRO A 186 -12.91 -13.15 -3.79
N SER A 187 -13.88 -13.67 -4.56
CA SER A 187 -14.75 -12.85 -5.41
C SER A 187 -15.47 -11.73 -4.67
N LYS A 188 -15.92 -11.98 -3.43
CA LYS A 188 -16.54 -10.98 -2.56
C LYS A 188 -15.59 -9.82 -2.23
N THR A 189 -14.31 -10.12 -1.99
CA THR A 189 -13.27 -9.11 -1.73
C THR A 189 -13.01 -8.26 -2.97
N ILE A 190 -12.87 -8.90 -4.14
CA ILE A 190 -12.68 -8.19 -5.42
C ILE A 190 -13.88 -7.28 -5.71
N SER A 191 -15.10 -7.80 -5.52
CA SER A 191 -16.34 -7.04 -5.74
C SER A 191 -16.40 -5.79 -4.85
N ASN A 192 -16.24 -5.94 -3.53
CA ASN A 192 -16.29 -4.79 -2.61
C ASN A 192 -15.17 -3.78 -2.82
N ARG A 193 -13.98 -4.24 -3.22
CA ARG A 193 -12.85 -3.39 -3.58
C ARG A 193 -13.18 -2.51 -4.79
N ILE A 194 -13.68 -3.09 -5.88
CA ILE A 194 -14.07 -2.33 -7.09
C ILE A 194 -15.15 -1.30 -6.74
N LYS A 195 -16.20 -1.72 -6.01
CA LYS A 195 -17.30 -0.83 -5.61
C LYS A 195 -16.80 0.39 -4.83
N SER A 196 -15.92 0.16 -3.85
CA SER A 196 -15.40 1.25 -3.02
C SER A 196 -14.42 2.14 -3.78
N GLU A 197 -13.56 1.55 -4.61
CA GLU A 197 -12.57 2.28 -5.38
C GLU A 197 -13.24 3.24 -6.37
N VAL A 198 -14.19 2.75 -7.19
CA VAL A 198 -14.88 3.58 -8.18
C VAL A 198 -15.69 4.70 -7.51
N ALA A 199 -16.37 4.38 -6.39
CA ALA A 199 -17.09 5.38 -5.62
C ALA A 199 -16.18 6.45 -5.02
N THR A 200 -15.01 6.05 -4.52
CA THR A 200 -14.00 6.97 -3.99
C THR A 200 -13.46 7.88 -5.08
N MET A 201 -13.11 7.34 -6.26
CA MET A 201 -12.66 8.14 -7.41
C MET A 201 -13.68 9.21 -7.81
N ASP A 202 -14.95 8.84 -7.93
CA ASP A 202 -16.02 9.78 -8.27
C ASP A 202 -16.26 10.81 -7.15
N TYR A 203 -16.18 10.40 -5.88
CA TYR A 203 -16.29 11.30 -4.72
C TYR A 203 -15.16 12.33 -4.69
N VAL A 204 -13.90 11.91 -4.77
CA VAL A 204 -12.76 12.84 -4.65
C VAL A 204 -12.67 13.79 -5.84
N PHE A 205 -13.06 13.34 -7.02
CA PHE A 205 -13.20 14.20 -8.19
C PHE A 205 -14.25 15.27 -7.97
N THR A 206 -15.45 14.85 -7.54
CA THR A 206 -16.62 15.73 -7.43
C THR A 206 -16.53 16.68 -6.22
N LYS A 207 -16.03 16.21 -5.08
CA LYS A 207 -16.07 16.94 -3.80
C LYS A 207 -14.77 17.60 -3.42
N LEU A 208 -13.63 17.03 -3.83
CA LEU A 208 -12.31 17.52 -3.42
C LEU A 208 -11.53 18.17 -4.59
N GLY A 209 -12.06 18.10 -5.81
CA GLY A 209 -11.37 18.59 -7.01
C GLY A 209 -10.03 17.89 -7.24
N ILE A 210 -9.89 16.63 -6.78
CA ILE A 210 -8.76 15.76 -7.08
C ILE A 210 -8.96 15.25 -8.50
N LYS A 211 -7.94 15.38 -9.35
CA LYS A 211 -8.01 14.85 -10.71
C LYS A 211 -7.74 13.35 -10.68
N THR A 212 -8.71 12.60 -11.17
CA THR A 212 -8.65 11.15 -11.37
C THR A 212 -9.06 10.85 -12.81
N PRO A 213 -8.70 9.69 -13.38
CA PRO A 213 -9.31 9.22 -14.62
C PRO A 213 -10.83 9.15 -14.47
N ASN A 214 -11.56 9.55 -15.50
CA ASN A 214 -13.01 9.38 -15.50
C ASN A 214 -13.35 7.90 -15.66
N VAL A 215 -13.93 7.29 -14.64
CA VAL A 215 -14.48 5.93 -14.74
C VAL A 215 -15.77 5.98 -15.53
N TYR A 216 -15.86 5.20 -16.61
CA TYR A 216 -17.05 5.13 -17.44
C TYR A 216 -17.95 3.97 -17.03
N MET A 217 -17.37 2.80 -16.80
CA MET A 217 -18.12 1.58 -16.53
C MET A 217 -17.28 0.61 -15.72
N TYR A 218 -17.92 -0.20 -14.88
CA TYR A 218 -17.28 -1.29 -14.16
C TYR A 218 -18.19 -2.50 -14.08
N SER A 219 -17.63 -3.65 -13.76
CA SER A 219 -18.38 -4.83 -13.35
C SER A 219 -17.62 -5.53 -12.21
N THR A 220 -18.36 -6.08 -11.26
CA THR A 220 -17.79 -6.62 -10.02
C THR A 220 -17.65 -8.15 -10.03
N ASP A 221 -18.11 -8.80 -11.10
CA ASP A 221 -18.06 -10.24 -11.31
C ASP A 221 -17.80 -10.58 -12.79
N SER A 222 -17.78 -11.87 -13.14
CA SER A 222 -17.57 -12.34 -14.51
C SER A 222 -18.85 -12.57 -15.31
N PHE A 223 -20.05 -12.28 -14.78
CA PHE A 223 -21.35 -12.48 -15.44
C PHE A 223 -21.71 -11.34 -16.39
N ASN A 224 -20.70 -10.79 -17.06
CA ASN A 224 -20.78 -9.70 -18.01
C ASN A 224 -20.10 -10.09 -19.34
N PRO A 225 -20.28 -9.33 -20.43
CA PRO A 225 -19.74 -9.72 -21.74
C PRO A 225 -18.22 -9.91 -21.76
N VAL A 226 -17.46 -9.17 -20.95
CA VAL A 226 -15.99 -9.27 -20.84
C VAL A 226 -15.58 -10.61 -20.21
N GLY A 227 -16.44 -11.22 -19.39
CA GLY A 227 -16.16 -12.50 -18.73
C GLY A 227 -15.19 -12.38 -17.55
N ALA A 228 -14.96 -11.17 -17.05
CA ALA A 228 -14.13 -10.88 -15.88
C ALA A 228 -14.65 -9.61 -15.19
N PRO A 229 -14.43 -9.43 -13.87
CA PRO A 229 -14.59 -8.13 -13.23
C PRO A 229 -13.63 -7.12 -13.88
N PHE A 230 -14.04 -5.86 -13.97
CA PHE A 230 -13.23 -4.82 -14.62
C PHE A 230 -13.62 -3.41 -14.19
N ILE A 231 -12.71 -2.47 -14.44
CA ILE A 231 -12.97 -1.02 -14.47
C ILE A 231 -12.54 -0.51 -15.86
N LEU A 232 -13.42 0.21 -16.54
CA LEU A 232 -13.18 0.85 -17.84
C LEU A 232 -13.22 2.37 -17.65
N GLU A 233 -12.11 3.03 -17.95
CA GLU A 233 -11.87 4.43 -17.61
C GLU A 233 -11.10 5.19 -18.70
N GLU A 234 -10.95 6.49 -18.50
CA GLU A 234 -10.19 7.39 -19.36
C GLU A 234 -8.69 7.03 -19.41
N TYR A 235 -8.09 7.09 -20.61
CA TYR A 235 -6.65 7.08 -20.74
C TYR A 235 -6.07 8.49 -20.54
N ILE A 236 -5.19 8.64 -19.55
CA ILE A 236 -4.42 9.86 -19.31
C ILE A 236 -3.05 9.74 -19.99
N ASP A 237 -2.81 10.50 -21.06
CA ASP A 237 -1.48 10.59 -21.68
C ASP A 237 -0.56 11.47 -20.82
N GLY A 238 0.41 10.83 -20.17
CA GLY A 238 1.30 11.47 -19.21
C GLY A 238 2.50 10.63 -18.83
N GLU A 239 3.31 11.16 -17.92
CA GLU A 239 4.44 10.45 -17.31
C GLU A 239 4.18 10.19 -15.83
N LEU A 240 4.62 9.03 -15.32
CA LEU A 240 4.57 8.71 -13.90
C LEU A 240 5.43 9.69 -13.09
N LEU A 241 4.88 10.27 -12.02
CA LEU A 241 5.60 11.16 -11.13
C LEU A 241 6.81 10.47 -10.50
N MET A 242 6.75 9.15 -10.29
CA MET A 242 7.86 8.32 -9.83
C MET A 242 9.15 8.49 -10.67
N ARG A 243 9.07 8.80 -11.97
CA ARG A 243 10.26 9.08 -12.80
C ARG A 243 11.04 10.31 -12.32
N GLN A 244 10.39 11.19 -11.57
CA GLN A 244 10.99 12.39 -11.01
C GLN A 244 11.45 12.19 -9.55
N TRP A 245 11.11 11.05 -8.93
CA TRP A 245 11.49 10.73 -7.55
C TRP A 245 12.93 10.22 -7.47
N ASP A 246 13.81 11.05 -6.94
CA ASP A 246 15.20 10.70 -6.64
C ASP A 246 15.49 10.92 -5.15
N PRO A 247 15.16 9.94 -4.29
CA PRO A 247 15.27 10.11 -2.83
C PRO A 247 16.71 10.22 -2.33
N LEU A 248 17.71 9.79 -3.13
CA LEU A 248 19.11 9.74 -2.74
C LEU A 248 19.96 10.82 -3.41
N CYS A 249 19.33 11.78 -4.09
CA CYS A 249 20.00 12.94 -4.66
C CYS A 249 20.81 13.72 -3.61
N GLU A 250 21.94 14.26 -4.06
CA GLU A 250 22.73 15.22 -3.28
C GLU A 250 21.97 16.52 -3.09
N ASP A 251 22.30 17.24 -2.02
CA ASP A 251 21.81 18.60 -1.84
C ASP A 251 22.48 19.57 -2.82
N GLU A 252 21.86 20.74 -3.00
CA GLU A 252 22.47 21.87 -3.68
C GLU A 252 23.67 22.42 -2.89
N ALA A 253 24.47 23.31 -3.51
CA ALA A 253 25.75 23.78 -2.96
C ALA A 253 25.67 24.45 -1.56
N ASP A 254 24.49 24.85 -1.12
CA ASP A 254 24.20 25.44 0.19
C ASP A 254 23.54 24.47 1.18
N ASN A 255 23.60 23.15 0.91
CA ASN A 255 22.93 22.09 1.67
C ASN A 255 21.39 22.21 1.65
N ARG A 256 20.81 22.86 0.63
CA ARG A 256 19.37 22.85 0.42
C ARG A 256 18.95 21.59 -0.36
N PRO A 257 17.82 20.96 0.01
CA PRO A 257 17.28 19.86 -0.77
C PRO A 257 16.91 20.31 -2.19
N PRO A 258 17.17 19.50 -3.24
CA PRO A 258 16.90 19.89 -4.62
C PRO A 258 15.43 20.19 -4.88
N GLU A 259 15.15 21.18 -5.72
CA GLU A 259 13.75 21.55 -6.04
C GLU A 259 12.95 20.41 -6.70
N LYS A 260 13.61 19.56 -7.50
CA LYS A 260 12.95 18.39 -8.10
C LYS A 260 12.40 17.42 -7.05
N LEU A 261 13.15 17.19 -5.97
CA LEU A 261 12.74 16.35 -4.85
C LEU A 261 11.54 16.97 -4.12
N LYS A 262 11.63 18.26 -3.79
CA LYS A 262 10.54 19.00 -3.14
C LYS A 262 9.28 19.03 -3.99
N LYS A 263 9.40 19.19 -5.32
CA LYS A 263 8.26 19.18 -6.25
C LYS A 263 7.47 17.88 -6.15
N VAL A 264 8.13 16.72 -6.14
CA VAL A 264 7.45 15.42 -5.99
C VAL A 264 6.73 15.34 -4.66
N ILE A 265 7.41 15.68 -3.56
CA ILE A 265 6.81 15.68 -2.21
C ILE A 265 5.60 16.62 -2.14
N ASN A 266 5.70 17.81 -2.72
CA ASN A 266 4.62 18.80 -2.72
C ASN A 266 3.40 18.34 -3.51
N ILE A 267 3.57 17.73 -4.69
CA ILE A 267 2.44 17.19 -5.46
C ILE A 267 1.71 16.10 -4.65
N VAL A 268 2.45 15.19 -4.02
CA VAL A 268 1.85 14.15 -3.18
C VAL A 268 1.19 14.75 -1.93
N ALA A 269 1.82 15.73 -1.30
CA ALA A 269 1.29 16.43 -0.14
C ALA A 269 0.04 17.25 -0.48
N ASP A 270 -0.09 17.79 -1.69
CA ASP A 270 -1.29 18.47 -2.17
C ASP A 270 -2.48 17.51 -2.26
N PHE A 271 -2.28 16.30 -2.78
CA PHE A 271 -3.32 15.26 -2.77
C PHE A 271 -3.67 14.84 -1.35
N HIS A 272 -2.68 14.51 -0.52
CA HIS A 272 -2.90 14.20 0.90
C HIS A 272 -3.67 15.32 1.60
N GLY A 273 -3.30 16.58 1.32
CA GLY A 273 -3.96 17.76 1.84
C GLY A 273 -5.44 17.79 1.47
N LYS A 274 -5.76 17.62 0.19
CA LYS A 274 -7.14 17.57 -0.31
C LYS A 274 -7.95 16.41 0.28
N LEU A 275 -7.37 15.21 0.41
CA LEU A 275 -8.04 14.05 1.03
C LEU A 275 -8.47 14.32 2.48
N ASN A 276 -7.76 15.23 3.15
CA ASN A 276 -7.98 15.59 4.55
C ASN A 276 -8.81 16.88 4.75
N THR A 277 -9.35 17.51 3.69
CA THR A 277 -10.18 18.72 3.85
C THR A 277 -11.60 18.43 4.31
N VAL A 278 -12.14 17.26 4.02
CA VAL A 278 -13.49 16.85 4.45
C VAL A 278 -13.39 15.90 5.64
N GLN A 279 -14.18 16.22 6.68
CA GLN A 279 -14.29 15.44 7.89
C GLN A 279 -15.61 14.68 7.86
N PHE A 280 -15.58 13.43 8.32
CA PHE A 280 -16.72 12.53 8.39
C PHE A 280 -17.06 12.25 9.85
N ASN A 281 -18.23 11.67 10.09
CA ASN A 281 -18.71 11.29 11.43
C ASN A 281 -18.50 9.79 11.73
N THR A 282 -18.15 9.03 10.70
CA THR A 282 -18.10 7.57 10.71
C THR A 282 -16.82 7.04 10.07
N VAL A 283 -16.33 5.91 10.57
CA VAL A 283 -15.19 5.16 10.03
C VAL A 283 -15.69 4.02 9.14
N GLY A 284 -15.06 3.86 7.98
CA GLY A 284 -15.44 2.91 6.95
C GLY A 284 -14.81 3.28 5.61
N SER A 285 -15.37 2.82 4.50
CA SER A 285 -14.92 3.23 3.16
C SER A 285 -16.09 3.81 2.35
N ILE A 286 -15.77 4.60 1.31
CA ILE A 286 -16.78 5.27 0.49
C ILE A 286 -17.32 4.29 -0.54
N TYR A 287 -18.65 4.26 -0.72
CA TYR A 287 -19.38 3.50 -1.73
C TYR A 287 -20.47 4.36 -2.37
N PHE A 288 -20.97 3.95 -3.53
CA PHE A 288 -22.28 4.42 -3.99
C PHE A 288 -23.37 3.76 -3.15
N LYS A 289 -24.47 4.48 -2.88
CA LYS A 289 -25.58 3.94 -2.08
C LYS A 289 -26.19 2.69 -2.72
N GLU A 290 -26.31 2.69 -4.05
CA GLU A 290 -26.91 1.61 -4.83
C GLU A 290 -26.06 0.32 -4.81
N ASP A 291 -24.79 0.41 -4.45
CA ASP A 291 -23.85 -0.72 -4.37
C ASP A 291 -23.84 -1.43 -3.00
N VAL A 292 -24.50 -0.84 -2.00
CA VAL A 292 -24.47 -1.25 -0.60
C VAL A 292 -25.79 -1.91 -0.20
N ASP A 293 -25.69 -2.98 0.60
CA ASP A 293 -26.86 -3.69 1.12
C ASP A 293 -27.78 -2.78 1.96
N ALA A 294 -29.09 -2.92 1.78
CA ALA A 294 -30.09 -2.15 2.52
C ALA A 294 -29.94 -2.23 4.04
N LYS A 295 -29.47 -3.36 4.59
CA LYS A 295 -29.18 -3.52 6.02
C LYS A 295 -28.10 -2.54 6.49
N ILE A 296 -27.07 -2.30 5.67
CA ILE A 296 -26.01 -1.34 5.98
C ILE A 296 -26.54 0.08 5.81
N LEU A 297 -27.29 0.37 4.73
CA LEU A 297 -27.88 1.69 4.50
C LEU A 297 -28.83 2.12 5.64
N ASN A 298 -29.58 1.17 6.21
CA ASN A 298 -30.52 1.40 7.30
C ASN A 298 -29.88 1.42 8.70
N ASN A 299 -28.57 1.18 8.81
CA ASN A 299 -27.86 1.22 10.08
C ASN A 299 -27.63 2.68 10.52
N LYS A 300 -27.96 3.03 11.77
CA LYS A 300 -27.78 4.38 12.34
C LYS A 300 -26.32 4.84 12.41
N ALA A 301 -25.36 3.91 12.37
CA ALA A 301 -23.93 4.20 12.32
C ALA A 301 -23.46 4.63 10.92
N THR A 302 -24.23 4.28 9.88
CA THR A 302 -23.92 4.59 8.48
C THR A 302 -24.14 6.07 8.19
N GLU A 303 -23.20 6.68 7.47
CA GLU A 303 -23.25 8.09 7.09
C GLU A 303 -23.54 8.21 5.58
N ILE A 304 -24.64 8.87 5.24
CA ILE A 304 -25.02 9.20 3.86
C ILE A 304 -24.39 10.54 3.48
N ILE A 305 -23.86 10.63 2.27
CA ILE A 305 -23.15 11.82 1.75
C ILE A 305 -23.85 12.30 0.48
N ASP A 306 -24.44 13.51 0.54
CA ASP A 306 -25.04 14.26 -0.58
C ASP A 306 -25.93 13.40 -1.51
N ASP A 307 -26.68 12.47 -0.94
CA ASP A 307 -27.62 11.55 -1.61
C ASP A 307 -27.05 10.52 -2.59
N LYS A 308 -25.75 10.56 -2.91
CA LYS A 308 -25.08 9.65 -3.86
C LYS A 308 -24.15 8.63 -3.19
N TRP A 309 -23.35 9.07 -2.22
CA TRP A 309 -22.36 8.21 -1.58
C TRP A 309 -22.76 7.85 -0.16
N VAL A 310 -22.10 6.83 0.38
CA VAL A 310 -22.29 6.33 1.73
C VAL A 310 -20.96 5.81 2.31
N ILE A 311 -20.78 5.97 3.62
CA ILE A 311 -19.71 5.29 4.36
C ILE A 311 -20.17 3.88 4.70
N GLY A 312 -19.64 2.89 3.99
CA GLY A 312 -19.90 1.46 4.16
C GLY A 312 -18.77 0.73 4.89
N PRO A 313 -18.69 -0.61 4.74
CA PRO A 313 -17.65 -1.44 5.32
C PRO A 313 -16.23 -0.96 4.99
N VAL A 314 -15.28 -1.17 5.89
CA VAL A 314 -13.87 -0.80 5.70
C VAL A 314 -13.22 -1.64 4.60
N MET A 315 -12.44 -1.00 3.71
CA MET A 315 -11.67 -1.66 2.66
C MET A 315 -10.16 -1.73 2.93
N GLU A 316 -9.70 -1.37 4.14
CA GLU A 316 -8.30 -1.58 4.53
C GLU A 316 -7.89 -3.04 4.29
N ARG A 317 -6.77 -3.22 3.58
CA ARG A 317 -6.34 -4.53 3.05
C ARG A 317 -6.25 -5.62 4.13
N SER A 318 -5.86 -5.26 5.33
CA SER A 318 -5.72 -6.15 6.48
C SER A 318 -7.02 -6.82 6.90
N PHE A 319 -8.18 -6.18 6.72
CA PHE A 319 -9.49 -6.76 7.04
C PHE A 319 -9.94 -7.85 6.07
N TRP A 320 -9.37 -7.89 4.86
CA TRP A 320 -9.81 -8.80 3.79
C TRP A 320 -8.79 -9.85 3.41
N ARG A 321 -7.49 -9.56 3.56
CA ARG A 321 -6.43 -10.43 3.08
C ARG A 321 -6.33 -11.73 3.89
N LYS A 322 -6.21 -12.87 3.19
CA LYS A 322 -5.94 -14.21 3.76
C LYS A 322 -6.88 -14.58 4.92
N LYS A 323 -8.18 -14.35 4.76
CA LYS A 323 -9.22 -14.64 5.77
C LYS A 323 -9.73 -16.08 5.74
N ASN A 324 -8.85 -17.02 5.39
CA ASN A 324 -9.19 -18.43 5.13
C ASN A 324 -9.58 -19.21 6.40
N GLY A 325 -9.23 -18.71 7.58
CA GLY A 325 -9.61 -19.33 8.86
C GLY A 325 -10.97 -18.89 9.38
N ILE A 326 -11.55 -17.81 8.86
CA ILE A 326 -12.84 -17.31 9.37
C ILE A 326 -13.96 -18.28 8.97
N LYS A 327 -14.64 -18.84 9.97
CA LYS A 327 -15.80 -19.74 9.79
C LYS A 327 -17.14 -19.01 9.63
N GLY A 328 -17.20 -17.73 9.99
CA GLY A 328 -18.41 -16.88 9.92
C GLY A 328 -18.32 -15.77 8.86
N GLU A 329 -19.21 -14.79 8.94
CA GLU A 329 -19.19 -13.65 8.03
C GLU A 329 -18.15 -12.63 8.49
N VAL A 330 -17.12 -12.39 7.67
CA VAL A 330 -16.12 -11.32 7.90
C VAL A 330 -16.77 -9.95 8.08
N ASP A 331 -17.94 -9.74 7.48
CA ASP A 331 -18.73 -8.51 7.47
C ASP A 331 -19.05 -7.98 8.88
N THR A 332 -19.08 -8.85 9.90
CA THR A 332 -19.33 -8.43 11.30
C THR A 332 -18.21 -7.55 11.87
N TYR A 333 -17.02 -7.60 11.29
CA TYR A 333 -15.83 -6.85 11.72
C TYR A 333 -15.52 -5.63 10.86
N LEU A 334 -16.38 -5.27 9.90
CA LEU A 334 -16.01 -4.26 8.89
C LEU A 334 -16.62 -2.87 9.13
N GLY A 335 -17.43 -2.70 10.18
CA GLY A 335 -18.14 -1.46 10.40
C GLY A 335 -19.30 -1.27 9.42
N PRO A 336 -19.74 -0.03 9.17
CA PRO A 336 -19.13 1.23 9.59
C PRO A 336 -19.26 1.52 11.10
N TRP A 337 -18.38 2.36 11.67
CA TRP A 337 -18.35 2.70 13.10
C TRP A 337 -18.45 4.21 13.33
N LYS A 338 -19.38 4.65 14.18
CA LYS A 338 -19.64 6.05 14.50
C LYS A 338 -19.19 6.40 15.92
N GLY A 339 -18.79 7.65 16.18
CA GLY A 339 -18.70 8.20 17.54
C GLY A 339 -17.51 9.12 17.81
N LYS A 340 -17.66 9.98 18.84
CA LYS A 340 -16.57 10.80 19.40
C LYS A 340 -15.58 9.90 20.13
N GLY A 341 -14.31 9.85 19.70
CA GLY A 341 -13.24 9.06 20.34
C GLY A 341 -13.38 7.54 20.19
N GLY A 342 -14.58 6.96 20.16
CA GLY A 342 -14.79 5.52 20.08
C GLY A 342 -14.51 4.87 18.71
N SER A 343 -14.41 5.65 17.63
CA SER A 343 -14.12 5.10 16.29
C SER A 343 -12.64 4.75 16.10
N VAL A 344 -11.72 5.39 16.85
CA VAL A 344 -10.28 5.06 16.89
C VAL A 344 -10.10 3.66 17.47
N SER A 345 -10.58 3.43 18.70
CA SER A 345 -10.47 2.13 19.33
C SER A 345 -11.24 1.06 18.56
N LYS A 346 -12.40 1.39 17.97
CA LYS A 346 -13.22 0.37 17.30
C LYS A 346 -12.57 -0.21 16.04
N ILE A 347 -11.91 0.60 15.19
CA ILE A 347 -11.20 0.05 14.02
C ILE A 347 -10.00 -0.81 14.45
N ILE A 348 -9.26 -0.42 15.50
CA ILE A 348 -8.12 -1.21 16.02
C ILE A 348 -8.62 -2.53 16.64
N GLU A 349 -9.65 -2.47 17.47
CA GLU A 349 -10.28 -3.61 18.13
C GLU A 349 -10.82 -4.61 17.10
N ASN A 350 -11.51 -4.14 16.06
CA ASN A 350 -12.04 -5.03 15.03
C ASN A 350 -10.95 -5.62 14.14
N LEU A 351 -9.87 -4.89 13.86
CA LEU A 351 -8.70 -5.43 13.17
C LEU A 351 -8.05 -6.56 14.00
N GLY A 352 -7.86 -6.34 15.29
CA GLY A 352 -7.40 -7.38 16.21
C GLY A 352 -8.34 -8.58 16.22
N SER A 353 -9.65 -8.34 16.37
CA SER A 353 -10.65 -9.40 16.49
C SER A 353 -10.76 -10.27 15.23
N VAL A 354 -10.81 -9.64 14.05
CA VAL A 354 -10.93 -10.37 12.77
C VAL A 354 -9.69 -11.22 12.49
N GLU A 355 -8.50 -10.72 12.84
CA GLU A 355 -7.25 -11.47 12.68
C GLU A 355 -7.07 -12.55 13.75
N HIS A 356 -7.52 -12.30 14.98
CA HIS A 356 -7.55 -13.30 16.06
C HIS A 356 -8.44 -14.49 15.68
N GLU A 357 -9.67 -14.24 15.23
CA GLU A 357 -10.57 -15.31 14.79
C GLU A 357 -10.08 -16.03 13.53
N ASN A 358 -9.46 -15.29 12.61
CA ASN A 358 -8.78 -15.91 11.46
C ASN A 358 -7.62 -16.82 11.89
N ALA A 359 -6.76 -16.39 12.81
CA ALA A 359 -5.64 -17.17 13.32
C ALA A 359 -6.12 -18.42 14.07
N LYS A 360 -7.13 -18.30 14.94
CA LYS A 360 -7.76 -19.44 15.63
C LYS A 360 -8.34 -20.45 14.66
N GLY A 361 -9.07 -19.97 13.66
CA GLY A 361 -9.62 -20.83 12.63
C GLY A 361 -8.56 -21.58 11.84
N ARG A 362 -7.46 -20.90 11.47
CA ARG A 362 -6.29 -21.52 10.83
C ARG A 362 -5.64 -22.57 11.75
N ALA A 363 -5.43 -22.25 13.04
CA ALA A 363 -4.88 -23.18 14.02
C ALA A 363 -5.74 -24.45 14.13
N SER A 364 -7.06 -24.30 14.25
CA SER A 364 -7.98 -25.44 14.28
C SER A 364 -7.93 -26.30 13.01
N LEU A 365 -7.77 -25.68 11.82
CA LEU A 365 -7.63 -26.43 10.56
C LEU A 365 -6.30 -27.20 10.50
N ILE A 366 -5.22 -26.64 11.04
CA ILE A 366 -3.91 -27.30 11.15
C ILE A 366 -4.02 -28.50 12.12
N GLU A 367 -4.62 -28.31 13.29
CA GLU A 367 -4.82 -29.37 14.29
C GLU A 367 -5.70 -30.50 13.78
N ALA A 368 -6.71 -30.18 12.97
CA ALA A 368 -7.59 -31.16 12.32
C ALA A 368 -6.95 -31.84 11.09
N GLY A 369 -5.68 -31.57 10.77
CA GLY A 369 -5.00 -32.13 9.58
C GLY A 369 -5.61 -31.70 8.26
N SER A 370 -6.39 -30.61 8.25
CA SER A 370 -7.17 -30.12 7.11
C SER A 370 -6.55 -28.87 6.45
N SER A 371 -5.32 -28.52 6.82
CA SER A 371 -4.57 -27.38 6.28
C SER A 371 -3.24 -27.82 5.69
N SER A 372 -2.84 -27.22 4.58
CA SER A 372 -1.49 -27.37 4.00
C SER A 372 -0.43 -26.52 4.71
N GLU A 373 -0.82 -25.74 5.73
CA GLU A 373 0.06 -24.85 6.50
C GLU A 373 0.62 -25.50 7.77
N VAL A 374 0.83 -26.82 7.80
CA VAL A 374 1.26 -27.55 9.01
C VAL A 374 2.59 -27.00 9.57
N ASP A 375 3.52 -26.65 8.70
CA ASP A 375 4.84 -26.08 9.07
C ASP A 375 4.75 -24.68 9.70
N LYS A 376 3.56 -24.06 9.71
CA LYS A 376 3.32 -22.74 10.30
C LYS A 376 2.59 -22.79 11.64
N LYS A 377 2.36 -23.97 12.21
CA LYS A 377 1.56 -24.15 13.44
C LYS A 377 1.98 -23.18 14.55
N ASP A 378 3.27 -23.11 14.85
CA ASP A 378 3.78 -22.27 15.93
C ASP A 378 3.54 -20.78 15.63
N ILE A 379 3.84 -20.33 14.41
CA ILE A 379 3.60 -18.94 13.97
C ILE A 379 2.11 -18.57 14.06
N VAL A 380 1.22 -19.46 13.62
CA VAL A 380 -0.23 -19.21 13.68
C VAL A 380 -0.73 -19.16 15.12
N ASN A 381 -0.20 -20.00 16.01
CA ASN A 381 -0.54 -19.95 17.44
C ASN A 381 -0.07 -18.64 18.10
N GLU A 382 1.12 -18.15 17.76
CA GLU A 382 1.58 -16.84 18.25
C GLU A 382 0.68 -15.71 17.76
N GLN A 383 0.27 -15.73 16.48
CA GLN A 383 -0.69 -14.76 15.95
C GLN A 383 -1.99 -14.69 16.76
N VAL A 384 -2.51 -15.82 17.26
CA VAL A 384 -3.71 -15.83 18.12
C VAL A 384 -3.50 -14.93 19.33
N SER A 385 -2.40 -15.09 20.04
CA SER A 385 -2.04 -14.30 21.23
C SER A 385 -1.80 -12.83 20.87
N THR A 386 -1.02 -12.54 19.82
CA THR A 386 -0.72 -11.18 19.38
C THR A 386 -1.98 -10.38 19.04
N PHE A 387 -2.92 -10.98 18.29
CA PHE A 387 -4.14 -10.29 17.88
C PHE A 387 -5.18 -10.18 19.01
N ASP A 388 -5.18 -11.11 19.96
CA ASP A 388 -5.92 -10.96 21.22
C ASP A 388 -5.40 -9.76 22.02
N ARG A 389 -4.08 -9.63 22.17
CA ARG A 389 -3.43 -8.48 22.82
C ARG A 389 -3.75 -7.16 22.10
N LEU A 390 -3.69 -7.13 20.76
CA LEU A 390 -4.07 -5.95 19.97
C LEU A 390 -5.53 -5.55 20.20
N THR A 391 -6.43 -6.52 20.31
CA THR A 391 -7.85 -6.28 20.61
C THR A 391 -8.02 -5.67 22.01
N LYS A 392 -7.34 -6.25 23.01
CA LYS A 392 -7.41 -5.83 24.42
C LYS A 392 -6.81 -4.46 24.69
N ILE A 393 -5.74 -4.07 23.99
CA ILE A 393 -5.08 -2.76 24.18
C ILE A 393 -5.81 -1.62 23.46
N ALA A 394 -6.58 -1.92 22.40
CA ALA A 394 -7.26 -0.92 21.56
C ALA A 394 -8.01 0.20 22.32
N PRO A 395 -8.77 -0.06 23.41
CA PRO A 395 -9.44 0.99 24.18
C PRO A 395 -8.50 1.89 24.99
N TYR A 396 -7.23 1.50 25.17
CA TYR A 396 -6.28 2.17 26.07
C TYR A 396 -5.11 2.85 25.34
N LEU A 397 -4.93 2.59 24.03
CA LEU A 397 -3.81 3.14 23.24
C LEU A 397 -3.79 4.68 23.18
N PHE A 398 -4.93 5.34 23.36
CA PHE A 398 -5.03 6.79 23.30
C PHE A 398 -5.92 7.31 24.42
N ASN A 399 -5.54 8.42 25.04
CA ASN A 399 -6.45 9.21 25.85
C ASN A 399 -7.35 10.05 24.94
N LEU A 400 -8.53 9.50 24.63
CA LEU A 400 -9.48 10.03 23.65
C LEU A 400 -10.42 11.10 24.20
N THR A 401 -10.19 11.61 25.41
CA THR A 401 -11.06 12.60 26.07
C THR A 401 -10.52 14.03 25.87
N PRO A 402 -11.07 14.83 24.92
CA PRO A 402 -10.52 16.15 24.62
C PRO A 402 -10.65 17.12 25.80
N GLU A 403 -11.74 17.00 26.55
CA GLU A 403 -12.05 17.82 27.72
C GLU A 403 -11.03 17.68 28.86
N ASN A 404 -10.23 16.60 28.86
CA ASN A 404 -9.25 16.30 29.90
C ASN A 404 -7.80 16.20 29.36
N ASN A 405 -7.56 16.56 28.10
CA ASN A 405 -6.26 16.35 27.43
C ASN A 405 -5.68 17.59 26.75
N ASP A 406 -5.30 18.59 27.55
CA ASP A 406 -4.57 19.79 27.08
C ASP A 406 -3.15 19.49 26.54
N ASN A 407 -2.65 18.26 26.74
CA ASN A 407 -1.30 17.86 26.36
C ASN A 407 -1.18 17.42 24.90
N VAL A 408 -2.30 17.17 24.20
CA VAL A 408 -2.33 16.88 22.77
C VAL A 408 -3.01 18.04 22.04
N PRO A 409 -2.24 19.00 21.49
CA PRO A 409 -2.79 20.11 20.71
C PRO A 409 -3.72 19.62 19.61
N ASN A 410 -4.87 20.27 19.45
CA ASN A 410 -5.86 19.97 18.40
C ASN A 410 -6.34 18.50 18.38
N LEU A 411 -6.38 17.83 19.55
CA LEU A 411 -6.82 16.43 19.63
C LEU A 411 -8.16 16.19 18.93
N GLU A 412 -9.13 17.09 19.07
CA GLU A 412 -10.42 16.97 18.39
C GLU A 412 -10.29 16.83 16.87
N ASP A 413 -9.39 17.58 16.24
CA ASP A 413 -9.15 17.49 14.79
C ASP A 413 -8.47 16.16 14.42
N LEU A 414 -7.60 15.63 15.28
CA LEU A 414 -6.94 14.33 15.06
C LEU A 414 -7.91 13.14 15.17
N LEU A 415 -8.95 13.27 16.00
CA LEU A 415 -9.93 12.22 16.24
C LEU A 415 -11.01 12.16 15.14
N LYS A 416 -11.15 13.22 14.33
CA LYS A 416 -12.12 13.25 13.25
C LYS A 416 -11.66 12.36 12.09
N PRO A 417 -12.54 11.45 11.60
CA PRO A 417 -12.26 10.70 10.40
C PRO A 417 -12.12 11.58 9.16
N SER A 418 -11.10 11.31 8.36
CA SER A 418 -10.87 11.89 7.04
C SER A 418 -10.42 10.78 6.08
N LEU A 419 -10.42 11.06 4.78
CA LEU A 419 -10.05 10.07 3.78
C LEU A 419 -8.54 9.83 3.80
N TYR A 420 -8.15 8.57 3.94
CA TYR A 420 -6.79 8.07 3.88
C TYR A 420 -6.66 7.13 2.68
N ASP A 421 -5.72 7.44 1.80
CA ASP A 421 -5.31 6.58 0.70
C ASP A 421 -4.02 5.84 1.10
N PRO A 422 -4.06 4.52 1.32
CA PRO A 422 -2.89 3.75 1.72
C PRO A 422 -1.82 3.62 0.63
N ASP A 423 -2.16 3.88 -0.63
CA ASP A 423 -1.27 3.78 -1.79
C ASP A 423 -0.96 5.15 -2.41
N LEU A 424 -1.08 6.22 -1.61
CA LEU A 424 -0.67 7.56 -2.01
C LEU A 424 0.86 7.60 -2.24
N ASP A 425 1.26 7.39 -3.49
CA ASP A 425 2.65 7.18 -3.89
C ASP A 425 2.88 7.84 -5.27
N PRO A 426 4.07 8.41 -5.55
CA PRO A 426 4.41 8.90 -6.89
C PRO A 426 4.22 7.89 -8.03
N MET A 427 4.19 6.59 -7.74
CA MET A 427 3.90 5.52 -8.71
C MET A 427 2.44 5.54 -9.18
N ASN A 428 1.53 6.06 -8.34
CA ASN A 428 0.10 6.13 -8.63
C ASN A 428 -0.34 7.52 -9.09
N ILE A 429 0.62 8.37 -9.50
CA ILE A 429 0.36 9.72 -10.02
C ILE A 429 0.92 9.85 -11.44
N ILE A 430 0.07 10.24 -12.39
CA ILE A 430 0.47 10.61 -13.75
C ILE A 430 0.43 12.13 -13.90
N VAL A 431 1.51 12.71 -14.42
CA VAL A 431 1.56 14.10 -14.85
C VAL A 431 1.18 14.16 -16.33
N SER A 432 0.02 14.73 -16.62
CA SER A 432 -0.51 14.92 -17.97
C SER A 432 0.48 15.66 -18.87
N LYS A 433 0.73 15.14 -20.09
CA LYS A 433 1.54 15.84 -21.10
C LYS A 433 0.84 17.05 -21.70
N LYS A 434 -0.49 17.08 -21.65
CA LYS A 434 -1.32 18.13 -22.26
C LYS A 434 -1.14 19.47 -21.55
N ASP A 435 -1.10 19.45 -20.22
CA ASP A 435 -1.21 20.64 -19.38
C ASP A 435 -0.38 20.57 -18.08
N GLY A 436 0.32 19.46 -17.83
CA GLY A 436 1.10 19.26 -16.59
C GLY A 436 0.25 18.94 -15.36
N THR A 437 -1.05 18.73 -15.51
CA THR A 437 -1.96 18.41 -14.40
C THR A 437 -1.62 17.03 -13.83
N PRO A 438 -1.42 16.89 -12.50
CA PRO A 438 -1.24 15.58 -11.88
C PRO A 438 -2.60 14.89 -11.68
N TYR A 439 -2.67 13.60 -12.01
CA TYR A 439 -3.81 12.72 -11.84
C TYR A 439 -3.45 11.60 -10.87
N LEU A 440 -4.24 11.42 -9.81
CA LEU A 440 -4.12 10.29 -8.88
C LEU A 440 -4.99 9.14 -9.40
N LEU A 441 -4.41 7.96 -9.51
CA LEU A 441 -5.01 6.84 -10.25
C LEU A 441 -5.65 5.77 -9.38
N ASP A 442 -5.03 5.46 -8.25
CA ASP A 442 -5.34 4.28 -7.45
C ASP A 442 -5.93 4.70 -6.10
N PHE A 443 -7.12 4.22 -5.81
CA PHE A 443 -7.80 4.44 -4.52
C PHE A 443 -8.13 3.10 -3.85
N GLU A 444 -7.52 2.00 -4.31
CA GLU A 444 -7.74 0.67 -3.76
C GLU A 444 -7.46 0.64 -2.25
N GLY A 445 -8.46 0.22 -1.47
CA GLY A 445 -8.31 0.12 -0.02
C GLY A 445 -8.32 1.46 0.72
N SER A 446 -8.69 2.55 0.05
CA SER A 446 -8.95 3.84 0.69
C SER A 446 -9.98 3.70 1.81
N VAL A 447 -9.78 4.48 2.88
CA VAL A 447 -10.54 4.36 4.11
C VAL A 447 -10.75 5.74 4.73
N VAL A 448 -11.95 5.97 5.23
CA VAL A 448 -12.25 7.10 6.11
C VAL A 448 -11.94 6.67 7.54
N LYS A 449 -10.88 7.24 8.14
CA LYS A 449 -10.46 6.92 9.51
C LYS A 449 -9.86 8.13 10.23
N PRO A 450 -9.85 8.14 11.58
CA PRO A 450 -9.29 9.25 12.36
C PRO A 450 -7.85 9.56 11.96
N PHE A 451 -7.53 10.85 11.81
CA PHE A 451 -6.20 11.26 11.35
C PHE A 451 -5.07 10.77 12.27
N ILE A 452 -5.33 10.60 13.57
CA ILE A 452 -4.35 10.05 14.52
C ILE A 452 -3.84 8.64 14.12
N LEU A 453 -4.62 7.90 13.32
CA LEU A 453 -4.29 6.58 12.79
C LEU A 453 -3.70 6.59 11.38
N GLN A 454 -3.51 7.75 10.76
CA GLN A 454 -2.93 7.87 9.42
C GLN A 454 -1.40 7.94 9.49
N SER A 455 -0.73 6.99 8.83
CA SER A 455 0.73 6.94 8.70
C SER A 455 1.24 7.92 7.65
N SER A 456 2.55 8.18 7.65
CA SER A 456 3.16 8.87 6.51
C SER A 456 3.14 7.95 5.28
N PRO A 457 3.07 8.50 4.05
CA PRO A 457 3.16 7.69 2.86
C PRO A 457 4.47 6.89 2.77
N ARG A 458 4.37 5.67 2.24
CA ARG A 458 5.47 4.70 2.25
C ARG A 458 6.72 5.15 1.51
N PHE A 459 6.58 5.92 0.43
CA PHE A 459 7.72 6.36 -0.37
C PHE A 459 8.69 7.28 0.41
N VAL A 460 8.20 8.00 1.42
CA VAL A 460 8.97 8.91 2.29
C VAL A 460 9.19 8.40 3.71
N GLU A 461 8.43 7.39 4.14
CA GLU A 461 8.53 6.84 5.49
C GLU A 461 9.93 6.28 5.79
N TYR A 462 10.42 6.55 6.99
CA TYR A 462 11.70 6.05 7.45
C TYR A 462 11.64 5.82 8.95
N ASP A 463 11.93 4.61 9.40
CA ASP A 463 11.92 4.23 10.82
C ASP A 463 13.32 3.97 11.39
N GLY A 464 14.35 4.13 10.55
CA GLY A 464 15.74 4.01 10.98
C GLY A 464 16.23 5.21 11.81
N PRO A 465 17.50 5.17 12.25
CA PRO A 465 18.16 6.27 12.96
C PRO A 465 18.00 7.60 12.23
N LYS A 466 18.06 8.72 12.95
CA LYS A 466 17.92 10.05 12.34
C LYS A 466 19.25 10.79 12.36
N ILE A 467 19.59 11.41 11.24
CA ILE A 467 20.66 12.40 11.11
C ILE A 467 20.06 13.60 10.39
N TYR A 468 19.95 14.73 11.05
CA TYR A 468 19.41 15.97 10.47
C TYR A 468 20.51 16.89 9.94
N ASN A 469 21.71 16.81 10.54
CA ASN A 469 22.88 17.53 10.07
C ASN A 469 24.15 16.69 10.30
N ILE A 470 24.76 16.21 9.21
CA ILE A 470 25.97 15.37 9.28
C ILE A 470 27.10 16.10 10.02
N LYS A 471 27.34 17.38 9.73
CA LYS A 471 28.47 18.13 10.29
C LYS A 471 28.35 18.35 11.81
N GLU A 472 27.12 18.50 12.30
CA GLU A 472 26.86 18.75 13.72
C GLU A 472 26.71 17.47 14.54
N GLU A 473 26.14 16.42 13.95
CA GLU A 473 25.77 15.19 14.67
C GLU A 473 26.80 14.07 14.55
N ILE A 474 27.66 14.09 13.54
CA ILE A 474 28.70 13.08 13.30
C ILE A 474 30.09 13.73 13.40
N PRO A 475 30.69 13.77 14.61
CA PRO A 475 32.05 14.24 14.81
C PRO A 475 33.03 13.45 13.94
N ASP A 476 34.03 14.14 13.39
CA ASP A 476 35.08 13.53 12.57
C ASP A 476 34.57 12.73 11.34
N PHE A 477 33.42 13.13 10.77
CA PHE A 477 32.84 12.48 9.57
C PHE A 477 33.86 12.27 8.44
N ASP A 478 34.76 13.23 8.21
CA ASP A 478 35.78 13.16 7.16
C ASP A 478 36.80 12.03 7.39
N LYS A 479 36.99 11.59 8.65
CA LYS A 479 37.90 10.51 9.06
C LYS A 479 37.26 9.12 9.01
N LEU A 480 35.94 9.03 8.81
CA LEU A 480 35.25 7.75 8.65
C LEU A 480 35.69 7.03 7.38
N SER A 481 35.54 5.70 7.34
CA SER A 481 35.70 4.95 6.10
C SER A 481 34.62 5.33 5.08
N GLU A 482 34.88 5.11 3.79
CA GLU A 482 33.91 5.44 2.74
C GLU A 482 32.57 4.71 2.91
N ASN A 483 32.60 3.46 3.40
CA ASN A 483 31.37 2.71 3.69
C ASN A 483 30.54 3.37 4.81
N GLU A 484 31.19 3.81 5.88
CA GLU A 484 30.52 4.51 6.99
C GLU A 484 29.98 5.88 6.54
N LYS A 485 30.73 6.61 5.71
CA LYS A 485 30.25 7.88 5.12
C LYS A 485 28.99 7.68 4.29
N VAL A 486 28.98 6.66 3.42
CA VAL A 486 27.82 6.32 2.59
C VAL A 486 26.62 5.95 3.47
N GLN A 487 26.82 5.22 4.56
CA GLN A 487 25.74 4.89 5.51
C GLN A 487 25.17 6.14 6.18
N CYS A 488 26.03 7.02 6.71
CA CYS A 488 25.59 8.28 7.32
C CYS A 488 24.85 9.17 6.31
N GLN A 489 25.33 9.27 5.06
CA GLN A 489 24.66 10.01 4.00
C GLN A 489 23.30 9.40 3.63
N PHE A 490 23.19 8.07 3.58
CA PHE A 490 21.92 7.39 3.35
C PHE A 490 20.91 7.72 4.47
N ILE A 491 21.33 7.62 5.74
CA ILE A 491 20.50 7.96 6.90
C ILE A 491 20.06 9.42 6.84
N TYR A 492 20.99 10.33 6.55
CA TYR A 492 20.72 11.76 6.39
C TYR A 492 19.68 12.02 5.29
N LYS A 493 19.89 11.48 4.08
CA LYS A 493 18.98 11.68 2.94
C LYS A 493 17.58 11.13 3.22
N ARG A 494 17.46 9.94 3.84
CA ARG A 494 16.16 9.40 4.27
C ARG A 494 15.49 10.28 5.33
N THR A 495 16.26 10.81 6.28
CA THR A 495 15.76 11.75 7.32
C THR A 495 15.28 13.06 6.69
N ARG A 496 16.06 13.65 5.78
CA ARG A 496 15.73 14.84 4.99
C ARG A 496 14.40 14.67 4.25
N ASN A 497 14.21 13.55 3.57
CA ASN A 497 12.99 13.32 2.78
C ASN A 497 11.74 13.22 3.67
N GLN A 498 11.82 12.50 4.79
CA GLN A 498 10.73 12.43 5.77
C GLN A 498 10.45 13.81 6.39
N TYR A 499 11.50 14.58 6.70
CA TYR A 499 11.35 15.92 7.25
C TYR A 499 10.69 16.88 6.25
N LEU A 500 11.03 16.81 4.96
CA LEU A 500 10.36 17.56 3.91
C LEU A 500 8.88 17.21 3.80
N TRP A 501 8.52 15.93 3.93
CA TRP A 501 7.13 15.49 3.99
C TRP A 501 6.40 16.09 5.20
N GLU A 502 6.97 16.01 6.39
CA GLU A 502 6.38 16.57 7.62
C GLU A 502 6.21 18.09 7.53
N ASN A 503 7.15 18.80 6.91
CA ASN A 503 7.02 20.23 6.64
C ASN A 503 5.89 20.53 5.65
N ALA A 504 5.81 19.78 4.54
CA ALA A 504 4.76 19.93 3.55
C ALA A 504 3.37 19.64 4.13
N LEU A 505 3.26 18.67 5.05
CA LEU A 505 2.06 18.41 5.83
C LEU A 505 1.72 19.60 6.74
N ASN A 506 2.71 20.12 7.48
CA ASN A 506 2.51 21.24 8.39
C ASN A 506 2.07 22.53 7.68
N GLU A 507 2.56 22.78 6.46
CA GLU A 507 2.16 23.92 5.63
C GLU A 507 0.68 23.84 5.21
N ARG A 508 0.18 22.65 4.91
CA ARG A 508 -1.19 22.42 4.43
C ARG A 508 -2.20 22.26 5.57
N HIS A 509 -1.79 21.55 6.62
CA HIS A 509 -2.62 21.17 7.76
C HIS A 509 -1.85 21.29 9.08
N PRO A 510 -1.53 22.50 9.54
CA PRO A 510 -0.73 22.72 10.75
C PRO A 510 -1.39 22.14 12.01
N ASN A 511 -2.72 22.03 12.05
CA ASN A 511 -3.42 21.43 13.19
C ASN A 511 -3.16 19.93 13.34
N LEU A 512 -2.82 19.25 12.24
CA LEU A 512 -2.69 17.80 12.19
C LEU A 512 -1.25 17.30 12.42
N ILE A 513 -0.25 18.18 12.35
CA ILE A 513 1.17 17.81 12.39
C ILE A 513 1.58 17.06 13.67
N VAL A 514 0.85 17.26 14.77
CA VAL A 514 1.16 16.59 16.04
C VAL A 514 1.00 15.08 15.96
N SER A 515 0.19 14.55 15.02
CA SER A 515 0.12 13.09 14.79
C SER A 515 1.46 12.49 14.36
N MET A 516 2.37 13.32 13.81
CA MET A 516 3.72 12.90 13.43
C MET A 516 4.73 13.00 14.58
N ALA A 517 4.32 13.48 15.76
CA ALA A 517 5.19 13.49 16.93
C ALA A 517 5.56 12.05 17.37
N PRO A 518 6.79 11.80 17.84
CA PRO A 518 7.24 10.44 18.18
C PRO A 518 6.31 9.67 19.15
N PRO A 519 5.76 10.27 20.23
CA PRO A 519 4.82 9.56 21.09
C PRO A 519 3.53 9.14 20.37
N MET A 520 3.00 9.98 19.48
CA MET A 520 1.79 9.66 18.70
C MET A 520 2.07 8.55 17.68
N LYS A 521 3.23 8.60 17.01
CA LYS A 521 3.70 7.54 16.12
C LYS A 521 3.85 6.20 16.85
N LEU A 522 4.33 6.21 18.08
CA LEU A 522 4.45 5.00 18.89
C LEU A 522 3.09 4.45 19.34
N LEU A 523 2.16 5.29 19.79
CA LEU A 523 0.82 4.83 20.19
C LEU A 523 0.06 4.16 19.03
N ARG A 524 0.23 4.65 17.80
CA ARG A 524 -0.40 4.04 16.61
C ARG A 524 0.36 2.84 16.04
N SER A 525 1.61 2.59 16.44
CA SER A 525 2.47 1.63 15.75
C SER A 525 1.98 0.17 15.80
N PRO A 526 1.33 -0.35 16.87
CA PRO A 526 0.77 -1.70 16.82
C PRO A 526 -0.30 -1.87 15.74
N TYR A 527 -1.18 -0.87 15.60
CA TYR A 527 -2.21 -0.86 14.54
C TYR A 527 -1.58 -0.69 13.16
N ALA A 528 -0.59 0.20 12.99
CA ALA A 528 0.12 0.36 11.73
C ALA A 528 0.81 -0.94 11.30
N ALA A 529 1.56 -1.59 12.20
CA ALA A 529 2.22 -2.87 11.94
C ALA A 529 1.22 -3.97 11.56
N ALA A 530 0.08 -4.04 12.25
CA ALA A 530 -0.99 -4.99 11.93
C ALA A 530 -1.56 -4.78 10.52
N ASN A 531 -1.76 -3.52 10.13
CA ASN A 531 -2.25 -3.14 8.80
C ASN A 531 -1.24 -3.43 7.68
N GLU A 532 0.03 -3.31 8.00
CA GLU A 532 1.13 -3.31 7.04
C GLU A 532 1.80 -4.67 6.88
N ARG A 533 1.40 -5.64 7.71
CA ARG A 533 1.84 -7.03 7.70
C ARG A 533 1.96 -7.54 6.27
N LYS A 534 3.05 -8.21 5.89
CA LYS A 534 3.27 -8.81 4.56
C LYS A 534 3.34 -10.33 4.64
N THR A 535 3.98 -10.85 5.69
CA THR A 535 4.14 -12.28 5.95
C THR A 535 3.35 -12.71 7.19
N ASP A 536 3.42 -14.00 7.54
CA ASP A 536 2.82 -14.46 8.78
C ASP A 536 3.70 -14.03 9.99
N GLU A 537 5.02 -14.04 9.86
CA GLU A 537 5.99 -13.69 10.92
C GLU A 537 5.99 -12.21 11.33
N ASP A 538 5.45 -11.32 10.49
CA ASP A 538 5.35 -9.89 10.80
C ASP A 538 4.44 -9.59 12.02
N TYR A 539 3.77 -10.59 12.61
CA TYR A 539 3.13 -10.46 13.93
C TYR A 539 4.14 -10.01 15.00
N LEU A 540 5.41 -10.41 14.87
CA LEU A 540 6.50 -10.02 15.76
C LEU A 540 6.67 -8.49 15.79
N LEU A 541 6.39 -7.79 14.69
CA LEU A 541 6.46 -6.33 14.68
C LEU A 541 5.32 -5.70 15.51
N ILE A 542 4.18 -6.37 15.63
CA ILE A 542 3.07 -5.91 16.47
C ILE A 542 3.45 -6.11 17.94
N ASP A 543 3.93 -7.30 18.32
CA ASP A 543 4.37 -7.59 19.69
C ASP A 543 5.55 -6.70 20.12
N GLU A 544 6.52 -6.46 19.22
CA GLU A 544 7.63 -5.53 19.48
C GLU A 544 7.12 -4.12 19.79
N ASN A 545 6.15 -3.61 19.02
CA ASN A 545 5.53 -2.32 19.28
C ASN A 545 4.77 -2.29 20.62
N LEU A 546 4.07 -3.37 20.98
CA LEU A 546 3.39 -3.48 22.27
C LEU A 546 4.37 -3.52 23.45
N LEU A 547 5.50 -4.22 23.31
CA LEU A 547 6.56 -4.27 24.32
C LEU A 547 7.30 -2.93 24.45
N GLN A 548 7.52 -2.21 23.35
CA GLN A 548 8.06 -0.84 23.40
C GLN A 548 7.11 0.12 24.12
N LEU A 549 5.80 0.01 23.87
CA LEU A 549 4.79 0.78 24.61
C LEU A 549 4.83 0.48 26.11
N ARG A 550 4.96 -0.80 26.50
CA ARG A 550 5.11 -1.20 27.89
C ARG A 550 6.28 -0.51 28.58
N GLN A 551 7.43 -0.41 27.91
CA GLN A 551 8.65 0.17 28.48
C GLN A 551 8.52 1.65 28.83
N ILE A 552 7.67 2.39 28.12
CA ILE A 552 7.50 3.84 28.31
C ILE A 552 6.10 4.25 28.78
N TRP A 553 5.28 3.28 29.19
CA TRP A 553 3.86 3.49 29.51
C TRP A 553 3.69 4.54 30.61
N ASP A 554 4.51 4.47 31.66
CA ASP A 554 4.51 5.43 32.76
C ASP A 554 4.75 6.86 32.28
N GLU A 555 5.64 7.08 31.29
CA GLU A 555 5.83 8.40 30.70
C GLU A 555 4.62 8.83 29.86
N LEU A 556 4.04 7.92 29.07
CA LEU A 556 2.84 8.21 28.29
C LEU A 556 1.67 8.63 29.20
N PHE A 557 1.49 7.95 30.33
CA PHE A 557 0.48 8.28 31.34
C PHE A 557 0.76 9.61 32.03
N LYS A 558 2.00 9.87 32.50
CA LYS A 558 2.40 11.16 33.10
C LYS A 558 2.16 12.33 32.16
N ASN A 559 2.28 12.11 30.85
CA ASN A 559 2.01 13.11 29.82
C ASN A 559 0.53 13.11 29.35
N LYS A 560 -0.36 12.36 30.00
CA LYS A 560 -1.80 12.24 29.69
C LYS A 560 -2.10 11.74 28.27
N LEU A 561 -1.16 11.02 27.65
CA LEU A 561 -1.34 10.49 26.30
C LEU A 561 -2.14 9.17 26.28
N VAL A 562 -2.18 8.47 27.41
CA VAL A 562 -3.01 7.28 27.69
C VAL A 562 -3.83 7.51 28.95
N SER A 563 -4.94 6.79 29.12
CA SER A 563 -5.86 6.97 30.25
C SER A 563 -5.50 6.14 31.49
N GLU A 564 -4.86 4.99 31.29
CA GLU A 564 -4.56 4.04 32.37
C GLU A 564 -3.12 4.21 32.88
N GLU A 565 -2.97 4.23 34.21
CA GLU A 565 -1.65 4.31 34.86
C GLU A 565 -0.82 3.07 34.60
N LYS A 566 -1.44 1.89 34.72
CA LYS A 566 -0.77 0.61 34.50
C LYS A 566 -0.94 0.15 33.06
N PHE A 567 0.12 -0.47 32.53
CA PHE A 567 0.03 -1.08 31.21
C PHE A 567 -1.01 -2.21 31.21
N PRO A 568 -2.02 -2.19 30.32
CA PRO A 568 -3.17 -3.11 30.38
C PRO A 568 -2.91 -4.57 30.02
N LEU A 569 -1.72 -4.89 29.51
CA LEU A 569 -1.36 -6.23 29.06
C LEU A 569 -0.32 -6.84 29.98
N GLU A 570 -0.49 -8.13 30.28
CA GLU A 570 0.46 -8.92 31.06
C GLU A 570 1.35 -9.74 30.13
N TYR A 571 2.61 -9.92 30.52
CA TYR A 571 3.59 -10.75 29.82
C TYR A 571 4.45 -11.49 30.84
N THR A 572 4.70 -12.78 30.61
CA THR A 572 5.67 -13.55 31.38
C THR A 572 7.10 -13.27 30.92
N GLU A 573 8.09 -13.60 31.74
CA GLU A 573 9.50 -13.48 31.34
C GLU A 573 9.83 -14.42 30.16
N GLU A 574 9.21 -15.61 30.12
CA GLU A 574 9.39 -16.55 29.00
C GLU A 574 8.85 -15.98 27.69
N GLU A 575 7.68 -15.33 27.70
CA GLU A 575 7.10 -14.72 26.50
C GLU A 575 8.01 -13.61 25.94
N ILE A 576 8.55 -12.75 26.81
CA ILE A 576 9.45 -11.65 26.42
C ILE A 576 10.74 -12.22 25.82
N LYS A 577 11.32 -13.23 26.48
CA LYS A 577 12.54 -13.88 26.00
C LYS A 577 12.31 -14.55 24.64
N LYS A 578 11.22 -15.30 24.51
CA LYS A 578 10.83 -15.97 23.26
C LYS A 578 10.67 -14.96 22.12
N HIS A 579 9.96 -13.87 22.36
CA HIS A 579 9.79 -12.79 21.38
C HIS A 579 11.14 -12.23 20.92
N ALA A 580 12.07 -11.97 21.85
CA ALA A 580 13.40 -11.47 21.49
C ALA A 580 14.19 -12.46 20.61
N ASP A 581 14.15 -13.75 20.95
CA ASP A 581 14.82 -14.81 20.18
C ASP A 581 14.20 -14.96 18.78
N ASP A 582 12.87 -14.93 18.67
CA ASP A 582 12.16 -15.05 17.39
C ASP A 582 12.33 -13.81 16.50
N LEU A 583 12.35 -12.61 17.08
CA LEU A 583 12.63 -11.38 16.36
C LEU A 583 14.06 -11.35 15.83
N ALA A 584 15.05 -11.80 16.62
CA ALA A 584 16.43 -11.93 16.17
C ALA A 584 16.56 -12.90 14.99
N ARG A 585 15.88 -14.05 15.07
CA ARG A 585 15.82 -15.03 13.97
C ARG A 585 15.18 -14.46 12.71
N LEU A 586 14.11 -13.66 12.86
CA LEU A 586 13.48 -12.97 11.72
C LEU A 586 14.43 -11.96 11.09
N GLN A 587 15.14 -11.16 11.89
CA GLN A 587 16.12 -10.19 11.38
C GLN A 587 17.26 -10.88 10.64
N GLU A 588 17.82 -11.95 11.19
CA GLU A 588 18.84 -12.76 10.53
C GLU A 588 18.33 -13.31 9.19
N LYS A 589 17.12 -13.87 9.16
CA LYS A 589 16.47 -14.34 7.92
C LYS A 589 16.32 -13.22 6.88
N LEU A 590 15.88 -12.03 7.30
CA LEU A 590 15.70 -10.89 6.40
C LEU A 590 17.03 -10.37 5.81
N VAL A 591 18.12 -10.46 6.57
CA VAL A 591 19.46 -10.05 6.12
C VAL A 591 20.09 -11.10 5.21
N THR A 592 19.93 -12.38 5.52
CA THR A 592 20.60 -13.49 4.82
C THR A 592 19.86 -13.94 3.56
N THR A 593 18.54 -13.75 3.49
CA THR A 593 17.73 -14.22 2.37
C THR A 593 17.55 -13.13 1.31
N PRO A 594 18.09 -13.31 0.09
CA PRO A 594 17.89 -12.37 -1.00
C PRO A 594 16.40 -12.18 -1.30
N PHE A 595 15.98 -10.93 -1.51
CA PHE A 595 14.60 -10.58 -1.85
C PHE A 595 13.55 -11.03 -0.81
N ALA A 596 13.94 -11.25 0.46
CA ALA A 596 13.00 -11.61 1.53
C ALA A 596 11.88 -10.57 1.68
N ALA A 597 12.22 -9.28 1.59
CA ALA A 597 11.27 -8.17 1.71
C ALA A 597 10.19 -8.15 0.61
N THR A 598 10.47 -8.73 -0.56
CA THR A 598 9.52 -8.88 -1.68
C THR A 598 8.96 -10.31 -1.76
N GLN A 599 9.19 -11.14 -0.73
CA GLN A 599 8.79 -12.55 -0.68
C GLN A 599 9.32 -13.35 -1.88
N GLY A 600 10.55 -13.05 -2.31
CA GLY A 600 11.20 -13.70 -3.44
C GLY A 600 10.69 -13.23 -4.81
N TRP A 601 9.85 -12.20 -4.89
CA TRP A 601 9.49 -11.59 -6.17
C TRP A 601 10.60 -10.66 -6.67
N ILE A 602 10.95 -10.79 -7.94
CA ILE A 602 12.00 -10.00 -8.61
C ILE A 602 11.41 -9.40 -9.90
N PRO A 603 11.62 -8.09 -10.17
CA PRO A 603 11.27 -7.48 -11.45
C PRO A 603 11.86 -8.27 -12.63
N GLN A 604 11.12 -8.41 -13.72
CA GLN A 604 11.50 -9.35 -14.79
C GLN A 604 12.85 -9.02 -15.43
N ASP A 605 13.16 -7.74 -15.62
CA ASP A 605 14.45 -7.27 -16.15
C ASP A 605 15.61 -7.65 -15.23
N MET A 606 15.45 -7.44 -13.93
CA MET A 606 16.43 -7.84 -12.93
C MET A 606 16.57 -9.37 -12.86
N PHE A 607 15.45 -10.10 -12.90
CA PHE A 607 15.44 -11.56 -12.91
C PHE A 607 16.23 -12.11 -14.11
N ASP A 608 15.94 -11.62 -15.31
CA ASP A 608 16.63 -12.04 -16.54
C ASP A 608 18.13 -11.72 -16.49
N ASN A 609 18.51 -10.57 -15.93
CA ASN A 609 19.92 -10.20 -15.75
C ASN A 609 20.64 -11.10 -14.73
N LEU A 610 19.97 -11.47 -13.63
CA LEU A 610 20.51 -12.37 -12.63
C LEU A 610 20.71 -13.80 -13.18
N ILE A 611 19.80 -14.27 -14.04
CA ILE A 611 19.97 -15.53 -14.79
C ILE A 611 21.14 -15.43 -15.77
N LYS A 612 21.17 -14.38 -16.61
CA LYS A 612 22.23 -14.18 -17.62
C LYS A 612 23.63 -14.07 -17.00
N SER A 613 23.74 -13.48 -15.82
CA SER A 613 25.00 -13.37 -15.08
C SER A 613 25.42 -14.66 -14.36
N GLY A 614 24.57 -15.69 -14.33
CA GLY A 614 24.82 -16.94 -13.60
C GLY A 614 24.73 -16.81 -12.08
N LEU A 615 24.25 -15.67 -11.57
CA LEU A 615 24.02 -15.44 -10.14
C LEU A 615 22.76 -16.14 -9.63
N LEU A 616 21.77 -16.32 -10.50
CA LEU A 616 20.53 -17.03 -10.20
C LEU A 616 20.46 -18.31 -11.02
N ILE A 617 20.22 -19.44 -10.35
CA ILE A 617 20.24 -20.78 -10.94
C ILE A 617 18.88 -21.45 -10.73
N LYS A 618 18.36 -22.09 -11.78
CA LYS A 618 17.13 -22.88 -11.71
C LYS A 618 17.45 -24.29 -11.22
N GLY A 619 16.84 -24.70 -10.11
CA GLY A 619 16.93 -26.05 -9.57
C GLY A 619 16.05 -27.05 -10.32
N GLU A 620 16.23 -28.34 -10.03
CA GLU A 620 15.48 -29.44 -10.66
C GLU A 620 13.98 -29.38 -10.39
N ASN A 621 13.58 -28.88 -9.23
CA ASN A 621 12.18 -28.67 -8.85
C ASN A 621 11.53 -27.45 -9.56
N GLY A 622 12.30 -26.69 -10.33
CA GLY A 622 11.85 -25.50 -11.04
C GLY A 622 11.96 -24.18 -10.26
N ASP A 623 12.34 -24.21 -8.98
CA ASP A 623 12.61 -23.02 -8.17
C ASP A 623 13.98 -22.42 -8.50
N PHE A 624 14.20 -21.18 -8.09
CA PHE A 624 15.43 -20.44 -8.32
C PHE A 624 16.17 -20.17 -7.01
N SER A 625 17.50 -20.28 -7.06
CA SER A 625 18.39 -20.03 -5.92
C SER A 625 19.62 -19.25 -6.35
N PHE A 626 20.17 -18.45 -5.43
CA PHE A 626 21.41 -17.72 -5.69
C PHE A 626 22.61 -18.65 -5.61
N LYS A 627 23.57 -18.47 -6.53
CA LYS A 627 24.82 -19.22 -6.52
C LYS A 627 25.53 -19.00 -5.16
N PRO A 628 25.97 -20.06 -4.46
CA PRO A 628 26.77 -19.91 -3.25
C PRO A 628 28.03 -19.11 -3.58
N VAL A 629 28.33 -18.09 -2.78
CA VAL A 629 29.66 -17.46 -2.83
C VAL A 629 30.64 -18.53 -2.33
N PRO A 630 31.72 -18.85 -3.06
CA PRO A 630 32.74 -19.74 -2.51
C PRO A 630 33.23 -19.14 -1.20
N GLU A 631 33.18 -19.92 -0.12
CA GLU A 631 33.87 -19.58 1.12
C GLU A 631 35.29 -19.18 0.75
N SER A 632 35.69 -17.96 1.10
CA SER A 632 37.07 -17.53 0.98
C SER A 632 37.90 -18.61 1.65
N ALA A 633 38.72 -19.31 0.85
CA ALA A 633 39.71 -20.23 1.37
C ALA A 633 40.40 -19.53 2.53
N GLU A 634 40.25 -20.10 3.72
CA GLU A 634 41.08 -19.77 4.86
C GLU A 634 42.51 -19.71 4.32
N ALA A 635 43.15 -18.56 4.49
CA ALA A 635 44.56 -18.43 4.18
C ALA A 635 45.25 -19.54 4.96
N GLU A 636 45.68 -20.60 4.26
CA GLU A 636 46.64 -21.55 4.79
C GLU A 636 47.79 -20.70 5.31
N ASN A 637 47.90 -20.64 6.65
CA ASN A 637 49.09 -20.16 7.31
C ASN A 637 50.22 -21.06 6.82
N ASP A 638 50.99 -20.55 5.86
CA ASP A 638 52.31 -21.07 5.52
C ASP A 638 53.25 -20.77 6.70
N ASP A 639 53.08 -21.55 7.76
CA ASP A 639 54.00 -21.68 8.87
C ASP A 639 55.19 -22.53 8.40
N SER A 640 55.96 -22.01 7.44
CA SER A 640 57.23 -22.61 7.04
C SER A 640 58.21 -21.59 6.48
N LYS A 641 58.68 -20.69 7.37
CA LYS A 641 60.08 -20.18 7.42
C LYS A 641 60.17 -18.98 8.36
N LYS A 642 60.50 -19.25 9.63
CA LYS A 642 61.35 -18.38 10.48
C LYS A 642 61.57 -19.04 11.84
N GLU A 643 62.52 -19.96 11.90
CA GLU A 643 63.42 -20.05 13.06
C GLU A 643 64.85 -20.27 12.49
N ASP A 644 65.66 -19.23 12.60
CA ASP A 644 67.11 -19.25 12.41
C ASP A 644 67.76 -19.72 13.74
N LYS A 645 68.77 -20.59 13.64
CA LYS A 645 69.68 -21.10 14.71
C LYS A 645 69.22 -22.28 15.55
#